data_AF-A0A4R7JHM8-F1
#
_entry.id   AF-A0A4R7JHM8-F1
#
_cell.length_a   1.000
_cell.length_b   1.000
_cell.length_c   1.000
_cell.angle_alpha   90.00
_cell.angle_beta   90.00
_cell.angle_gamma   90.00
#
_symmetry.space_group_name_H-M   'P 1'
#
loop_
_entity.id
_entity.type
_entity.pdbx_description
1 polymer ?
#
loop_
_entity_poly.entity_id
_entity_poly.type
_entity_poly.pdbx_seq_one_letter_code
_entity_poly.pdbx_strand_id
1 'polypeptide(L)'
;MKAHKNFRFGSFALMATMFVSQALAETVDISDTPLFISESASPNLMFLLDDSGSMRFSFMPGKLAFEKADILLDTDNEGYLQKCPSKGTHAGIKTCFYDTSGRKFLASSETNKVYYDPSKEYAAPLKADGEPYPDVDFSSAPVDGFAAADGDDSTDPATVDLADDYRAIMAPFYFKAKNDNHYGFTVGSTTGGDSEEGAFYYEFDGTVSGCDTDPYDDSCYSAKKEPADKQNFANWFSYYRTRELVARVGITNAFMDQPENMRVGYETINSSDIDPGVRQFSDSVRTAFFDWLHGHQAGGSTPLRDALDRVGQYYEDDTDQGPWATDPGTDDDEKVGEFLECRQSFTILMSDGYYNGGSPPTPGNTDGTDGSTITQPDGGSYQYTAQDPFQDEQSDTLADVGMDYWRRDLQPDIKNRVPVSDTNPAFWQHMVTYSVGLGVEGSIDPDTAFNAIDNGDSVDWWPDSASAQEHKIDDMLHAAVNSRGGFFDAQSPDAFTAGLKGTLAGILEDIGSSTGVTFDTATLEEDSLIFGARFNSSRWSGDLDARELITDDNNPDQPPTISDPVWSAADMLDDRDWTTREIITSDGTLGVPFTWSAVTQDHQDDLLAGPVSETRAKNRLDYLRGDRSLEGGEVGDFRARDSRLGDIVNSTPVRVSEPASNWPDTALFGEDKNRYSDFRAEKKDRTPVIYAGANDGMLHAFKATPDGGKELFAFMPEAIFSDAPGEGLRQLTLQQYTHDYYVDLKPHVSDAFIKGRTADGSITTSADWRTVLLGGARFGGRSIFALDVTDPTLFDEDNAEQLVLWEFSAEDDWRMGNISEPPIIAKADWGNDGYQWTAFFGNGYNATDPDTGEAITGIFMLKLEGGLDGTWTEGTDYEFIEFESGTAATGLSPVNVYDATGNGIVDRIYGGDLKGQLWVAEGFASAYTSGNTPVPLFRAKTDAGDPQAITAAPLTIPNNNIAPDGNEPDLFVLFGTGQYLNNTDLTDTSTDSFYAVRDIGSKDVELERADLEERNLVNDTTVDGETLVSNNADSTDTTIDNGWYVDLFSEGERITLSPQVRGDFIFVNSSIPSSNPCIAGGTSRIMAFALDGLTPDKAVFDNHDGEVVSYRRVDGIASQSAFLGDYRFTPTSVGDVDVEKVLVQPPEDVFGRQGWQELLE
;
A
#
# COMPACT_ATOMS: atom_id res chain seq x y z
N MET A 1 53.50 37.77 -49.80
CA MET A 1 53.24 39.23 -49.88
C MET A 1 51.72 39.43 -49.97
N LYS A 2 51.17 40.14 -48.97
CA LYS A 2 49.80 40.67 -48.86
C LYS A 2 48.63 39.68 -48.82
N ALA A 3 48.27 39.29 -47.59
CA ALA A 3 46.91 38.92 -47.23
C ALA A 3 46.24 40.12 -46.53
N HIS A 4 45.10 40.54 -47.05
CA HIS A 4 44.06 41.28 -46.34
C HIS A 4 42.83 40.37 -46.34
N LYS A 5 42.19 40.19 -45.19
CA LYS A 5 40.78 40.56 -45.01
C LYS A 5 40.34 40.37 -43.55
N ASN A 6 39.56 41.36 -43.13
CA ASN A 6 38.99 41.59 -41.81
C ASN A 6 37.72 40.77 -41.59
N PHE A 7 37.33 40.59 -40.32
CA PHE A 7 35.96 40.82 -39.79
C PHE A 7 36.07 40.91 -38.25
N ARG A 8 36.17 42.12 -37.68
CA ARG A 8 35.13 42.93 -36.98
C ARG A 8 34.47 42.25 -35.76
N PHE A 9 34.94 42.63 -34.57
CA PHE A 9 34.25 42.53 -33.27
C PHE A 9 33.44 43.81 -33.02
N GLY A 10 32.20 43.66 -32.56
CA GLY A 10 31.31 44.74 -32.12
C GLY A 10 30.98 44.60 -30.64
N SER A 11 30.99 45.73 -29.94
CA SER A 11 30.86 45.93 -28.49
C SER A 11 29.58 45.37 -27.86
N PHE A 12 29.72 44.72 -26.70
CA PHE A 12 28.64 44.47 -25.74
C PHE A 12 28.57 45.62 -24.72
N ALA A 13 27.38 46.19 -24.57
CA ALA A 13 27.04 47.14 -23.52
C ALA A 13 26.60 46.37 -22.27
N LEU A 14 27.10 46.79 -21.11
CA LEU A 14 26.74 46.30 -19.79
C LEU A 14 25.32 46.77 -19.45
N MET A 15 24.36 45.85 -19.33
CA MET A 15 23.07 46.08 -18.69
C MET A 15 23.08 45.24 -17.41
N ALA A 16 23.25 45.90 -16.26
CA ALA A 16 23.10 45.26 -14.96
C ALA A 16 21.60 45.20 -14.65
N THR A 17 20.97 44.07 -14.97
CA THR A 17 19.67 43.68 -14.41
C THR A 17 19.91 43.22 -12.97
N MET A 18 19.49 44.05 -12.01
CA MET A 18 19.19 43.57 -10.66
C MET A 18 18.04 42.57 -10.79
N PHE A 19 18.36 41.28 -10.72
CA PHE A 19 17.36 40.28 -10.35
C PHE A 19 17.06 40.50 -8.87
N VAL A 20 15.93 41.13 -8.60
CA VAL A 20 15.28 40.99 -7.30
C VAL A 20 14.71 39.58 -7.33
N SER A 21 15.36 38.63 -6.64
CA SER A 21 14.72 37.36 -6.30
C SER A 21 13.59 37.73 -5.34
N GLN A 22 12.35 37.72 -5.81
CA GLN A 22 11.21 37.61 -4.90
C GLN A 22 11.35 36.23 -4.27
N ALA A 23 11.57 36.20 -2.95
CA ALA A 23 11.51 34.96 -2.19
C ALA A 23 10.04 34.52 -2.21
N LEU A 24 9.76 33.40 -2.88
CA LEU A 24 8.45 32.74 -2.83
C LEU A 24 8.27 32.11 -1.45
N ALA A 25 7.03 31.97 -0.99
CA ALA A 25 6.74 31.17 0.21
C ALA A 25 7.18 29.72 -0.02
N GLU A 26 7.72 29.09 1.02
CA GLU A 26 8.07 27.67 0.99
C GLU A 26 6.80 26.86 1.22
N THR A 27 6.38 26.09 0.21
CA THR A 27 5.26 25.16 0.31
C THR A 27 5.61 24.04 1.28
N VAL A 28 4.69 23.69 2.17
CA VAL A 28 4.84 22.51 3.02
C VAL A 28 4.76 21.29 2.12
N ASP A 29 5.86 20.56 2.00
CA ASP A 29 5.86 19.24 1.40
C ASP A 29 5.00 18.34 2.30
N ILE A 30 3.97 17.71 1.73
CA ILE A 30 3.06 16.79 2.43
C ILE A 30 3.20 15.46 1.71
N SER A 31 3.46 14.39 2.46
CA SER A 31 3.58 13.05 1.88
C SER A 31 2.26 12.62 1.26
N ASP A 32 2.30 12.06 0.04
CA ASP A 32 1.13 11.49 -0.66
C ASP A 32 0.76 10.09 -0.14
N THR A 33 1.63 9.47 0.66
CA THR A 33 1.36 8.23 1.40
C THR A 33 1.48 8.45 2.90
N PRO A 34 0.77 7.67 3.72
CA PRO A 34 0.91 7.74 5.17
C PRO A 34 2.35 7.47 5.59
N LEU A 35 2.93 8.35 6.42
CA LEU A 35 4.36 8.31 6.78
C LEU A 35 4.78 7.08 7.59
N PHE A 36 3.80 6.40 8.19
CA PHE A 36 4.03 5.16 8.90
C PHE A 36 3.93 3.92 8.01
N ILE A 37 3.45 4.07 6.76
CA ILE A 37 3.61 3.03 5.75
C ILE A 37 5.09 3.00 5.43
N SER A 38 5.69 1.90 5.81
CA SER A 38 6.99 1.56 5.32
C SER A 38 6.92 1.33 3.82
N GLU A 39 7.79 2.00 3.06
CA GLU A 39 8.24 1.39 1.81
C GLU A 39 8.74 -0.01 2.20
N SER A 40 8.05 -1.07 1.75
CA SER A 40 8.46 -2.44 2.03
C SER A 40 9.93 -2.60 1.69
N ALA A 41 10.74 -3.19 2.58
CA ALA A 41 12.13 -3.47 2.26
C ALA A 41 12.20 -4.27 0.95
N SER A 42 12.85 -3.73 -0.09
CA SER A 42 12.93 -4.40 -1.41
C SER A 42 13.28 -5.88 -1.23
N PRO A 43 12.45 -6.82 -1.72
CA PRO A 43 12.70 -8.24 -1.55
C PRO A 43 13.97 -8.66 -2.26
N ASN A 44 14.57 -9.75 -1.79
CA ASN A 44 15.60 -10.46 -2.51
C ASN A 44 14.96 -11.55 -3.38
N LEU A 45 15.19 -11.52 -4.69
CA LEU A 45 14.72 -12.55 -5.64
C LEU A 45 15.92 -13.17 -6.36
N MET A 46 16.16 -14.46 -6.15
CA MET A 46 17.12 -15.24 -6.91
C MET A 46 16.43 -16.03 -8.03
N PHE A 47 16.79 -15.77 -9.29
CA PHE A 47 16.26 -16.47 -10.45
C PHE A 47 17.25 -17.52 -10.97
N LEU A 48 16.87 -18.80 -10.93
CA LEU A 48 17.67 -19.92 -11.41
C LEU A 48 17.14 -20.42 -12.76
N LEU A 49 17.87 -20.11 -13.84
CA LEU A 49 17.56 -20.54 -15.19
C LEU A 49 18.01 -21.99 -15.44
N ASP A 50 17.13 -22.80 -16.02
CA ASP A 50 17.52 -24.11 -16.56
C ASP A 50 18.37 -23.94 -17.82
N ASP A 51 19.64 -24.36 -17.73
CA ASP A 51 20.57 -24.42 -18.85
C ASP A 51 20.95 -25.87 -19.21
N SER A 52 20.15 -26.84 -18.84
CA SER A 52 20.39 -28.24 -19.17
C SER A 52 20.23 -28.51 -20.67
N GLY A 53 20.86 -29.59 -21.14
CA GLY A 53 20.81 -29.94 -22.57
C GLY A 53 19.41 -30.20 -23.13
N SER A 54 18.40 -30.49 -22.30
CA SER A 54 17.00 -30.70 -22.72
C SER A 54 16.31 -29.41 -23.16
N MET A 55 16.74 -28.26 -22.67
CA MET A 55 16.20 -26.94 -23.07
C MET A 55 16.32 -26.69 -24.58
N ARG A 56 17.27 -27.36 -25.25
CA ARG A 56 17.44 -27.30 -26.70
C ARG A 56 16.40 -28.10 -27.49
N PHE A 57 15.49 -28.80 -26.83
CA PHE A 57 14.47 -29.60 -27.52
C PHE A 57 13.47 -28.70 -28.23
N SER A 58 13.21 -29.00 -29.50
CA SER A 58 12.14 -28.42 -30.30
C SER A 58 10.84 -29.21 -30.20
N PHE A 59 10.63 -29.89 -29.07
CA PHE A 59 9.37 -30.53 -28.77
C PHE A 59 8.95 -30.38 -27.31
N MET A 60 7.64 -30.25 -27.10
CA MET A 60 6.99 -30.15 -25.81
C MET A 60 5.56 -30.71 -25.94
N PRO A 61 5.07 -31.56 -25.03
CA PRO A 61 5.65 -31.95 -23.73
C PRO A 61 6.82 -32.96 -23.84
N GLY A 62 7.61 -33.07 -22.77
CA GLY A 62 8.81 -33.92 -22.71
C GLY A 62 8.51 -35.41 -22.86
N LYS A 63 7.32 -35.85 -22.45
CA LYS A 63 6.83 -37.23 -22.64
C LYS A 63 6.86 -37.70 -24.09
N LEU A 64 6.79 -36.78 -25.07
CA LEU A 64 6.98 -37.12 -26.49
C LEU A 64 8.28 -37.90 -26.71
N ALA A 65 9.40 -37.46 -26.14
CA ALA A 65 10.70 -38.12 -26.33
C ALA A 65 10.77 -39.54 -25.76
N PHE A 66 10.03 -39.81 -24.67
CA PHE A 66 10.21 -41.02 -23.87
C PHE A 66 9.14 -42.07 -24.17
N GLU A 67 7.85 -41.69 -24.28
CA GLU A 67 6.76 -42.62 -24.56
C GLU A 67 6.74 -43.08 -26.03
N LYS A 68 7.27 -42.25 -26.92
CA LYS A 68 7.36 -42.55 -28.36
C LYS A 68 8.80 -42.75 -28.82
N ALA A 69 9.73 -43.05 -27.90
CA ALA A 69 11.14 -43.31 -28.20
C ALA A 69 11.35 -44.36 -29.31
N ASP A 70 10.49 -45.40 -29.38
CA ASP A 70 10.53 -46.43 -30.42
C ASP A 70 10.24 -45.89 -31.83
N ILE A 71 9.42 -44.84 -31.93
CA ILE A 71 9.06 -44.15 -33.17
C ILE A 71 10.07 -43.02 -33.45
N LEU A 72 10.55 -42.34 -32.41
CA LEU A 72 11.38 -41.15 -32.52
C LEU A 72 12.87 -41.44 -32.67
N LEU A 73 13.40 -42.42 -31.93
CA LEU A 73 14.82 -42.52 -31.63
C LEU A 73 15.43 -43.90 -31.90
N ASP A 74 14.65 -44.99 -31.86
CA ASP A 74 15.12 -46.40 -31.95
C ASP A 74 16.46 -46.55 -31.19
N THR A 75 16.46 -46.12 -29.93
CA THR A 75 17.65 -46.04 -29.06
C THR A 75 17.96 -47.39 -28.44
N ASP A 76 19.25 -47.69 -28.18
CA ASP A 76 19.57 -48.76 -27.22
C ASP A 76 19.37 -48.30 -25.77
N ASN A 77 19.45 -49.25 -24.84
CA ASN A 77 19.47 -49.01 -23.39
C ASN A 77 20.62 -48.07 -22.92
N GLU A 78 21.46 -47.55 -23.83
CA GLU A 78 22.53 -46.58 -23.57
C GLU A 78 22.22 -45.18 -24.13
N GLY A 79 21.03 -44.96 -24.72
CA GLY A 79 20.58 -43.64 -25.20
C GLY A 79 21.14 -43.21 -26.56
N TYR A 80 21.80 -44.10 -27.31
CA TYR A 80 22.31 -43.79 -28.64
C TYR A 80 21.28 -44.06 -29.74
N LEU A 81 21.17 -43.17 -30.73
CA LEU A 81 20.37 -43.42 -31.94
C LEU A 81 20.95 -44.63 -32.71
N GLN A 82 20.24 -45.76 -32.76
CA GLN A 82 20.73 -46.95 -33.48
C GLN A 82 20.54 -46.86 -34.99
N LYS A 83 19.47 -46.20 -35.44
CA LYS A 83 19.22 -45.95 -36.86
C LYS A 83 19.38 -44.46 -37.15
N CYS A 84 20.40 -44.12 -37.92
CA CYS A 84 20.52 -42.80 -38.53
C CYS A 84 20.40 -43.05 -40.03
N PRO A 85 19.19 -42.99 -40.61
CA PRO A 85 18.94 -43.41 -42.00
C PRO A 85 19.90 -42.72 -42.99
N SER A 86 20.24 -41.49 -42.64
CA SER A 86 21.09 -40.56 -43.38
C SER A 86 21.65 -39.52 -42.42
N LYS A 87 22.79 -38.94 -42.79
CA LYS A 87 23.57 -38.02 -41.98
C LYS A 87 23.92 -36.79 -42.80
N GLY A 88 23.90 -35.62 -42.18
CA GLY A 88 24.35 -34.39 -42.80
C GLY A 88 24.46 -33.24 -41.82
N THR A 89 24.89 -32.10 -42.33
CA THR A 89 24.84 -30.83 -41.61
C THR A 89 23.64 -30.06 -42.13
N HIS A 90 22.75 -29.63 -41.24
CA HIS A 90 21.65 -28.73 -41.57
C HIS A 90 21.62 -27.63 -40.50
N ALA A 91 21.45 -26.38 -40.93
CA ALA A 91 21.41 -25.23 -40.02
C ALA A 91 22.67 -25.12 -39.12
N GLY A 92 23.84 -25.51 -39.64
CA GLY A 92 25.11 -25.58 -38.88
C GLY A 92 25.27 -26.79 -37.95
N ILE A 93 24.25 -27.65 -37.83
CA ILE A 93 24.20 -28.77 -36.87
C ILE A 93 24.41 -30.10 -37.59
N LYS A 94 25.36 -30.92 -37.12
CA LYS A 94 25.54 -32.30 -37.60
C LYS A 94 24.46 -33.19 -37.01
N THR A 95 23.55 -33.69 -37.82
CA THR A 95 22.32 -34.34 -37.35
C THR A 95 21.92 -35.55 -38.20
N CYS A 96 21.02 -36.39 -37.68
CA CYS A 96 20.42 -37.50 -38.41
C CYS A 96 19.21 -37.02 -39.22
N PHE A 97 19.16 -37.34 -40.51
CA PHE A 97 18.04 -36.96 -41.37
C PHE A 97 17.01 -38.09 -41.42
N TYR A 98 15.77 -37.78 -41.02
CA TYR A 98 14.60 -38.65 -41.12
C TYR A 98 13.57 -38.06 -42.07
N ASP A 99 12.75 -38.93 -42.64
CA ASP A 99 11.53 -38.52 -43.32
C ASP A 99 10.34 -38.42 -42.33
N THR A 100 9.27 -37.75 -42.78
CA THR A 100 8.06 -37.46 -42.01
C THR A 100 7.18 -38.69 -41.75
N SER A 101 7.43 -39.85 -42.39
CA SER A 101 6.61 -41.03 -42.21
C SER A 101 6.70 -41.56 -40.78
N GLY A 102 5.54 -41.67 -40.13
CA GLY A 102 5.37 -42.05 -38.73
C GLY A 102 5.78 -40.96 -37.74
N ARG A 103 6.00 -39.72 -38.19
CA ARG A 103 6.56 -38.61 -37.39
C ARG A 103 5.88 -37.27 -37.64
N LYS A 104 4.73 -37.23 -38.33
CA LYS A 104 4.06 -35.96 -38.66
C LYS A 104 3.64 -35.17 -37.42
N PHE A 105 3.28 -35.87 -36.35
CA PHE A 105 2.89 -35.30 -35.06
C PHE A 105 3.97 -34.38 -34.44
N LEU A 106 5.26 -34.60 -34.74
CA LEU A 106 6.35 -33.74 -34.26
C LEU A 106 6.33 -32.34 -34.89
N ALA A 107 5.77 -32.21 -36.09
CA ALA A 107 5.69 -30.97 -36.85
C ALA A 107 4.25 -30.43 -36.86
N SER A 108 3.52 -30.62 -35.77
CA SER A 108 2.16 -30.12 -35.55
C SER A 108 2.03 -29.54 -34.14
N SER A 109 1.39 -28.36 -34.02
CA SER A 109 1.09 -27.72 -32.73
C SER A 109 0.08 -28.50 -31.88
N GLU A 110 -0.62 -29.49 -32.45
CA GLU A 110 -1.57 -30.32 -31.70
C GLU A 110 -0.86 -31.12 -30.62
N THR A 111 0.15 -31.91 -31.01
CA THR A 111 0.91 -32.77 -30.07
C THR A 111 2.22 -32.15 -29.64
N ASN A 112 2.85 -31.33 -30.48
CA ASN A 112 4.08 -30.62 -30.16
C ASN A 112 3.80 -29.13 -29.94
N LYS A 113 3.55 -28.74 -28.69
CA LYS A 113 3.12 -27.39 -28.29
C LYS A 113 4.17 -26.28 -28.50
N VAL A 114 5.42 -26.62 -28.79
CA VAL A 114 6.46 -25.64 -29.18
C VAL A 114 6.64 -25.54 -30.70
N TYR A 115 6.00 -26.43 -31.47
CA TYR A 115 5.99 -26.30 -32.92
C TYR A 115 5.09 -25.17 -33.39
N TYR A 116 5.30 -24.70 -34.62
CA TYR A 116 4.56 -23.59 -35.21
C TYR A 116 3.04 -23.82 -35.16
N ASP A 117 2.33 -22.90 -34.53
CA ASP A 117 0.88 -22.82 -34.53
C ASP A 117 0.41 -21.64 -35.41
N PRO A 118 -0.24 -21.88 -36.56
CA PRO A 118 -0.69 -20.81 -37.44
C PRO A 118 -1.81 -19.94 -36.85
N SER A 119 -2.43 -20.34 -35.72
CA SER A 119 -3.42 -19.53 -35.01
C SER A 119 -2.80 -18.52 -34.04
N LYS A 120 -1.49 -18.62 -33.78
CA LYS A 120 -0.74 -17.73 -32.89
C LYS A 120 0.08 -16.71 -33.65
N GLU A 121 0.29 -15.55 -33.03
CA GLU A 121 1.21 -14.52 -33.50
C GLU A 121 2.53 -14.64 -32.74
N TYR A 122 3.64 -14.70 -33.48
CA TYR A 122 5.01 -14.78 -32.98
C TYR A 122 5.72 -13.46 -33.31
N ALA A 123 5.62 -12.50 -32.39
CA ALA A 123 6.32 -11.22 -32.51
C ALA A 123 7.81 -11.37 -32.22
N ALA A 124 8.64 -10.47 -32.76
CA ALA A 124 10.02 -10.37 -32.32
C ALA A 124 10.07 -9.91 -30.84
N PRO A 125 10.88 -10.57 -29.99
CA PRO A 125 10.95 -10.25 -28.56
C PRO A 125 11.57 -8.87 -28.29
N LEU A 126 11.40 -8.36 -27.08
CA LEU A 126 11.99 -7.09 -26.66
C LEU A 126 13.45 -7.26 -26.23
N LYS A 127 14.24 -6.22 -26.41
CA LYS A 127 15.58 -6.06 -25.83
C LYS A 127 15.48 -5.39 -24.45
N ALA A 128 16.63 -5.30 -23.78
CA ALA A 128 16.76 -4.60 -22.50
C ALA A 128 16.23 -3.14 -22.50
N ASP A 129 16.34 -2.44 -23.64
CA ASP A 129 15.88 -1.05 -23.80
C ASP A 129 14.38 -0.94 -24.14
N GLY A 130 13.65 -2.05 -24.19
CA GLY A 130 12.24 -2.10 -24.56
C GLY A 130 11.97 -2.05 -26.06
N GLU A 131 13.00 -1.93 -26.91
CA GLU A 131 12.83 -1.99 -28.35
C GLU A 131 12.78 -3.44 -28.83
N PRO A 132 11.94 -3.77 -29.83
CA PRO A 132 11.89 -5.12 -30.36
C PRO A 132 13.19 -5.49 -31.10
N TYR A 133 13.54 -6.77 -31.05
CA TYR A 133 14.45 -7.37 -32.01
C TYR A 133 13.90 -7.24 -33.45
N PRO A 134 14.76 -7.32 -34.48
CA PRO A 134 14.28 -7.26 -35.86
C PRO A 134 13.39 -8.46 -36.22
N ASP A 135 12.37 -8.19 -37.03
CA ASP A 135 11.65 -9.22 -37.77
C ASP A 135 12.60 -10.05 -38.63
N VAL A 136 12.38 -11.37 -38.65
CA VAL A 136 13.27 -12.33 -39.30
C VAL A 136 12.98 -12.42 -40.80
N ASP A 137 14.02 -12.36 -41.64
CA ASP A 137 13.90 -12.63 -43.07
C ASP A 137 13.67 -14.13 -43.32
N PHE A 138 12.52 -14.48 -43.91
CA PHE A 138 12.16 -15.86 -44.23
C PHE A 138 13.17 -16.58 -45.14
N SER A 139 13.90 -15.86 -45.99
CA SER A 139 14.92 -16.44 -46.89
C SER A 139 16.32 -16.55 -46.26
N SER A 140 16.50 -16.02 -45.05
CA SER A 140 17.77 -16.06 -44.33
C SER A 140 17.51 -16.03 -42.82
N ALA A 141 16.72 -16.97 -42.34
CA ALA A 141 16.29 -17.00 -40.94
C ALA A 141 17.42 -17.54 -40.04
N PRO A 142 17.88 -16.80 -39.03
CA PRO A 142 18.91 -17.27 -38.11
C PRO A 142 18.38 -18.41 -37.23
N VAL A 143 19.24 -19.36 -36.94
CA VAL A 143 18.95 -20.48 -36.02
C VAL A 143 18.90 -19.99 -34.57
N ASP A 144 19.47 -18.85 -34.22
CA ASP A 144 19.19 -18.22 -32.92
C ASP A 144 18.97 -16.74 -33.21
N GLY A 145 17.73 -16.28 -33.03
CA GLY A 145 17.36 -14.89 -33.31
C GLY A 145 17.98 -13.89 -32.33
N PHE A 146 18.46 -14.34 -31.18
CA PHE A 146 19.12 -13.49 -30.18
C PHE A 146 20.62 -13.30 -30.47
N ALA A 147 21.23 -14.15 -31.31
CA ALA A 147 22.65 -14.06 -31.63
C ALA A 147 22.93 -12.88 -32.58
N ALA A 148 23.91 -12.04 -32.21
CA ALA A 148 24.35 -10.92 -33.05
C ALA A 148 25.15 -11.41 -34.27
N ALA A 149 24.97 -10.73 -35.41
CA ALA A 149 25.87 -10.86 -36.56
C ALA A 149 27.10 -9.97 -36.30
N ASP A 150 28.23 -10.59 -35.96
CA ASP A 150 29.43 -9.86 -35.54
C ASP A 150 30.34 -9.48 -36.72
N GLY A 151 29.98 -9.89 -37.95
CA GLY A 151 30.71 -9.57 -39.17
C GLY A 151 32.03 -10.33 -39.34
N ASP A 152 32.30 -11.29 -38.44
CA ASP A 152 33.28 -12.36 -38.60
C ASP A 152 32.53 -13.62 -39.07
N ASP A 153 32.83 -14.05 -40.30
CA ASP A 153 32.22 -15.21 -41.01
C ASP A 153 32.35 -16.54 -40.22
N SER A 154 33.08 -16.56 -39.10
CA SER A 154 33.26 -17.72 -38.22
C SER A 154 32.38 -17.74 -36.95
N THR A 155 31.70 -16.63 -36.63
CA THR A 155 30.80 -16.50 -35.45
C THR A 155 29.38 -16.06 -35.80
N ASP A 156 29.10 -15.66 -37.05
CA ASP A 156 27.75 -15.34 -37.51
C ASP A 156 26.80 -16.54 -37.28
N PRO A 157 25.57 -16.31 -36.76
CA PRO A 157 24.62 -17.38 -36.53
C PRO A 157 24.27 -18.07 -37.84
N ALA A 158 24.27 -19.41 -37.85
CA ALA A 158 23.86 -20.18 -39.01
C ALA A 158 22.45 -19.75 -39.43
N THR A 159 22.24 -19.46 -40.72
CA THR A 159 20.92 -19.12 -41.27
C THR A 159 20.38 -20.27 -42.11
N VAL A 160 19.05 -20.32 -42.23
CA VAL A 160 18.31 -21.27 -43.07
C VAL A 160 17.41 -20.50 -44.01
N ASP A 161 17.43 -20.84 -45.30
CA ASP A 161 16.43 -20.37 -46.25
C ASP A 161 15.15 -21.20 -46.06
N LEU A 162 14.15 -20.64 -45.39
CA LEU A 162 12.91 -21.35 -45.08
C LEU A 162 12.03 -21.56 -46.31
N ALA A 163 12.35 -20.95 -47.46
CA ALA A 163 11.60 -21.16 -48.70
C ALA A 163 11.99 -22.46 -49.41
N ASP A 164 13.25 -22.89 -49.30
CA ASP A 164 13.76 -24.01 -50.12
C ASP A 164 14.76 -24.95 -49.38
N ASP A 165 15.21 -24.67 -48.15
CA ASP A 165 16.15 -25.53 -47.38
C ASP A 165 15.65 -25.82 -45.95
N TYR A 166 14.33 -25.93 -45.73
CA TYR A 166 13.78 -26.18 -44.40
C TYR A 166 13.71 -27.67 -44.03
N ARG A 167 14.18 -27.98 -42.82
CA ARG A 167 13.87 -29.24 -42.12
C ARG A 167 13.56 -28.95 -40.66
N ALA A 168 12.59 -29.65 -40.09
CA ALA A 168 12.22 -29.49 -38.68
C ALA A 168 13.34 -30.08 -37.80
N ILE A 169 14.08 -29.21 -37.10
CA ILE A 169 15.19 -29.58 -36.21
C ILE A 169 14.62 -30.13 -34.90
N MET A 170 15.11 -31.28 -34.42
CA MET A 170 14.60 -31.98 -33.24
C MET A 170 15.75 -32.42 -32.32
N ALA A 171 15.65 -32.09 -31.04
CA ALA A 171 16.64 -32.38 -29.99
C ALA A 171 18.12 -32.20 -30.42
N PRO A 172 18.48 -31.05 -31.02
CA PRO A 172 19.85 -30.79 -31.43
C PRO A 172 20.81 -30.93 -30.24
N PHE A 173 22.01 -31.49 -30.50
CA PHE A 173 23.08 -31.66 -29.50
C PHE A 173 22.84 -32.65 -28.35
N TYR A 174 21.69 -33.33 -28.29
CA TYR A 174 21.39 -34.29 -27.22
C TYR A 174 21.55 -35.75 -27.65
N PHE A 175 20.71 -36.25 -28.56
CA PHE A 175 20.75 -37.66 -28.98
C PHE A 175 21.92 -37.94 -29.91
N LYS A 176 22.95 -38.63 -29.41
CA LYS A 176 24.16 -38.93 -30.18
C LYS A 176 23.97 -40.18 -31.05
N ALA A 177 24.35 -40.10 -32.31
CA ALA A 177 24.43 -41.27 -33.19
C ALA A 177 25.58 -42.20 -32.75
N LYS A 178 25.31 -43.51 -32.66
CA LYS A 178 26.29 -44.51 -32.19
C LYS A 178 27.57 -44.47 -33.02
N ASN A 179 28.72 -44.33 -32.35
CA ASN A 179 30.07 -44.21 -32.95
C ASN A 179 30.25 -43.04 -33.95
N ASP A 180 29.45 -41.98 -33.84
CA ASP A 180 29.51 -40.81 -34.71
C ASP A 180 29.36 -39.50 -33.91
N ASN A 181 29.73 -38.37 -34.51
CA ASN A 181 29.61 -37.02 -33.94
C ASN A 181 28.42 -36.25 -34.54
N HIS A 182 27.34 -36.97 -34.87
CA HIS A 182 26.04 -36.37 -35.24
C HIS A 182 25.12 -36.42 -34.02
N TYR A 183 24.46 -35.31 -33.74
CA TYR A 183 23.59 -35.11 -32.58
C TYR A 183 22.20 -34.63 -33.00
N GLY A 184 21.19 -35.12 -32.31
CA GLY A 184 19.79 -34.84 -32.63
C GLY A 184 19.37 -35.42 -33.98
N PHE A 185 18.21 -34.99 -34.45
CA PHE A 185 17.67 -35.37 -35.74
C PHE A 185 16.90 -34.24 -36.41
N THR A 186 16.68 -34.34 -37.72
CA THR A 186 15.73 -33.49 -38.44
C THR A 186 14.68 -34.33 -39.13
N VAL A 187 13.49 -33.77 -39.27
CA VAL A 187 12.38 -34.39 -39.99
C VAL A 187 12.09 -33.57 -41.25
N GLY A 188 11.98 -34.23 -42.40
CA GLY A 188 11.65 -33.62 -43.69
C GLY A 188 10.91 -34.58 -44.62
N SER A 189 10.63 -34.20 -45.86
CA SER A 189 9.94 -35.06 -46.84
C SER A 189 10.78 -36.24 -47.32
N THR A 190 12.10 -36.20 -47.14
CA THR A 190 13.01 -37.26 -47.55
C THR A 190 14.12 -37.48 -46.53
N THR A 191 14.77 -38.65 -46.61
CA THR A 191 16.04 -38.94 -45.92
C THR A 191 17.25 -38.39 -46.71
N GLY A 192 17.08 -37.58 -47.75
CA GLY A 192 18.20 -36.98 -48.50
C GLY A 192 18.64 -35.66 -47.88
N GLY A 193 19.92 -35.32 -47.99
CA GLY A 193 20.46 -34.02 -47.55
C GLY A 193 20.32 -32.87 -48.55
N ASP A 194 19.88 -33.16 -49.78
CA ASP A 194 19.71 -32.19 -50.88
C ASP A 194 18.23 -31.80 -51.06
N SER A 195 17.45 -31.70 -49.96
CA SER A 195 16.02 -31.42 -50.06
C SER A 195 15.76 -29.93 -50.36
N GLU A 196 15.37 -29.62 -51.59
CA GLU A 196 14.72 -28.35 -52.00
C GLU A 196 13.30 -28.26 -51.38
N GLU A 197 13.19 -28.26 -50.05
CA GLU A 197 11.92 -28.26 -49.33
C GLU A 197 11.72 -26.97 -48.55
N GLY A 198 10.65 -26.26 -48.88
CA GLY A 198 10.19 -25.12 -48.09
C GLY A 198 9.53 -25.49 -46.78
N ALA A 199 9.37 -24.48 -45.93
CA ALA A 199 8.74 -24.56 -44.62
C ALA A 199 7.42 -25.34 -44.67
N PHE A 200 7.23 -26.20 -43.69
CA PHE A 200 6.02 -27.02 -43.57
C PHE A 200 5.57 -27.13 -42.12
N TYR A 201 4.29 -27.42 -41.96
CA TYR A 201 3.69 -27.87 -40.71
C TYR A 201 2.54 -28.85 -41.03
N TYR A 202 2.02 -29.52 -40.01
CA TYR A 202 0.92 -30.46 -40.13
C TYR A 202 -0.27 -30.00 -39.31
N GLU A 203 -1.44 -29.95 -39.93
CA GLU A 203 -2.71 -29.73 -39.23
C GLU A 203 -3.31 -31.08 -38.82
N PHE A 204 -3.74 -31.16 -37.56
CA PHE A 204 -4.48 -32.30 -37.02
C PHE A 204 -5.94 -32.27 -37.47
N ASP A 205 -6.46 -33.43 -37.90
CA ASP A 205 -7.86 -33.64 -38.26
C ASP A 205 -8.46 -34.70 -37.33
N GLY A 206 -9.01 -34.25 -36.21
CA GLY A 206 -9.71 -35.11 -35.25
C GLY A 206 -10.97 -35.79 -35.81
N THR A 207 -11.43 -35.43 -37.01
CA THR A 207 -12.58 -36.10 -37.63
C THR A 207 -12.23 -37.46 -38.23
N VAL A 208 -10.93 -37.75 -38.38
CA VAL A 208 -10.43 -39.05 -38.83
C VAL A 208 -10.58 -40.09 -37.69
N SER A 209 -11.25 -41.20 -37.99
CA SER A 209 -11.54 -42.25 -37.01
C SER A 209 -10.26 -42.80 -36.36
N GLY A 210 -10.16 -42.71 -35.03
CA GLY A 210 -9.04 -43.23 -34.23
C GLY A 210 -8.11 -42.14 -33.70
N CYS A 211 -8.18 -40.92 -34.22
CA CYS A 211 -7.31 -39.81 -33.85
C CYS A 211 -7.53 -39.30 -32.42
N ASP A 212 -8.75 -39.45 -31.87
CA ASP A 212 -9.04 -39.11 -30.46
C ASP A 212 -8.35 -40.08 -29.47
N THR A 213 -8.01 -41.29 -29.92
CA THR A 213 -7.39 -42.33 -29.06
C THR A 213 -5.90 -42.54 -29.32
N ASP A 214 -5.44 -42.21 -30.53
CA ASP A 214 -4.04 -42.26 -30.92
C ASP A 214 -3.72 -41.02 -31.77
N PRO A 215 -3.50 -39.86 -31.13
CA PRO A 215 -3.23 -38.61 -31.85
C PRO A 215 -1.88 -38.62 -32.55
N TYR A 216 -1.09 -39.70 -32.49
CA TYR A 216 0.23 -39.81 -33.11
C TYR A 216 0.19 -40.47 -34.50
N ASP A 217 -0.95 -41.02 -34.91
CA ASP A 217 -1.09 -41.69 -36.21
C ASP A 217 -0.98 -40.66 -37.36
N ASP A 218 -0.10 -40.93 -38.31
CA ASP A 218 0.15 -40.09 -39.49
C ASP A 218 -1.10 -39.81 -40.34
N SER A 219 -2.13 -40.65 -40.26
CA SER A 219 -3.41 -40.46 -40.96
C SER A 219 -4.25 -39.32 -40.37
N CYS A 220 -3.96 -38.90 -39.14
CA CYS A 220 -4.58 -37.74 -38.48
C CYS A 220 -4.04 -36.39 -38.99
N TYR A 221 -2.99 -36.39 -39.81
CA TYR A 221 -2.25 -35.18 -40.15
C TYR A 221 -2.20 -34.88 -41.65
N SER A 222 -2.56 -33.64 -41.99
CA SER A 222 -2.47 -33.11 -43.35
C SER A 222 -1.32 -32.11 -43.48
N ALA A 223 -0.48 -32.28 -44.50
CA ALA A 223 0.68 -31.42 -44.71
C ALA A 223 0.26 -30.04 -45.26
N LYS A 224 0.80 -28.98 -44.67
CA LYS A 224 0.77 -27.62 -45.20
C LYS A 224 2.19 -27.23 -45.56
N LYS A 225 2.41 -26.93 -46.83
CA LYS A 225 3.68 -26.44 -47.37
C LYS A 225 3.52 -24.96 -47.68
N GLU A 226 4.57 -24.18 -47.45
CA GLU A 226 4.55 -22.72 -47.55
C GLU A 226 3.51 -22.13 -46.58
N PRO A 227 3.91 -21.78 -45.34
CA PRO A 227 3.04 -21.11 -44.38
C PRO A 227 2.39 -19.87 -45.01
N ALA A 228 1.09 -19.68 -44.74
CA ALA A 228 0.36 -18.53 -45.29
C ALA A 228 0.95 -17.20 -44.80
N ASP A 229 1.45 -17.19 -43.57
CA ASP A 229 2.21 -16.08 -42.98
C ASP A 229 3.69 -16.46 -42.84
N LYS A 230 4.49 -16.00 -43.79
CA LYS A 230 5.94 -16.26 -43.83
C LYS A 230 6.69 -15.52 -42.73
N GLN A 231 6.27 -14.30 -42.37
CA GLN A 231 6.94 -13.52 -41.32
C GLN A 231 6.75 -14.20 -39.97
N ASN A 232 5.52 -14.61 -39.69
CA ASN A 232 5.16 -15.29 -38.45
C ASN A 232 5.92 -16.62 -38.27
N PHE A 233 6.05 -17.42 -39.34
CA PHE A 233 6.84 -18.65 -39.30
C PHE A 233 8.35 -18.39 -39.11
N ALA A 234 8.88 -17.34 -39.73
CA ALA A 234 10.28 -16.95 -39.57
C ALA A 234 10.61 -16.51 -38.14
N ASN A 235 9.74 -15.69 -37.54
CA ASN A 235 9.87 -15.27 -36.15
C ASN A 235 9.75 -16.46 -35.18
N TRP A 236 8.76 -17.35 -35.37
CA TRP A 236 8.66 -18.60 -34.61
C TRP A 236 9.96 -19.41 -34.69
N PHE A 237 10.48 -19.59 -35.91
CA PHE A 237 11.68 -20.39 -36.14
C PHE A 237 12.86 -19.85 -35.35
N SER A 238 13.12 -18.54 -35.39
CA SER A 238 14.32 -17.97 -34.77
C SER A 238 14.19 -17.68 -33.27
N TYR A 239 12.98 -17.38 -32.78
CA TYR A 239 12.75 -16.94 -31.39
C TYR A 239 11.92 -17.89 -30.51
N TYR A 240 11.28 -18.93 -31.05
CA TYR A 240 10.32 -19.76 -30.28
C TYR A 240 10.42 -21.27 -30.51
N ARG A 241 11.24 -21.76 -31.44
CA ARG A 241 11.18 -23.18 -31.84
C ARG A 241 11.75 -24.18 -30.83
N THR A 242 12.44 -23.74 -29.78
CA THR A 242 12.98 -24.59 -28.71
C THR A 242 12.46 -24.11 -27.36
N ARG A 243 12.53 -24.98 -26.35
CA ARG A 243 12.16 -24.62 -24.97
C ARG A 243 13.03 -23.49 -24.43
N GLU A 244 14.31 -23.50 -24.73
CA GLU A 244 15.27 -22.42 -24.42
C GLU A 244 14.82 -21.08 -25.01
N LEU A 245 14.48 -21.05 -26.29
CA LEU A 245 14.06 -19.81 -26.95
C LEU A 245 12.72 -19.31 -26.39
N VAL A 246 11.77 -20.22 -26.15
CA VAL A 246 10.51 -19.91 -25.46
C VAL A 246 10.76 -19.38 -24.06
N ALA A 247 11.67 -19.99 -23.29
CA ALA A 247 12.01 -19.56 -21.95
C ALA A 247 12.57 -18.13 -21.98
N ARG A 248 13.53 -17.84 -22.86
CA ARG A 248 14.08 -16.47 -23.02
C ARG A 248 12.97 -15.47 -23.32
N VAL A 249 12.06 -15.76 -24.24
CA VAL A 249 10.95 -14.86 -24.56
C VAL A 249 9.98 -14.70 -23.38
N GLY A 250 9.55 -15.80 -22.77
CA GLY A 250 8.60 -15.79 -21.66
C GLY A 250 9.13 -15.07 -20.42
N ILE A 251 10.40 -15.32 -20.06
CA ILE A 251 11.09 -14.62 -18.98
C ILE A 251 11.24 -13.14 -19.32
N THR A 252 11.60 -12.80 -20.57
CA THR A 252 11.67 -11.40 -21.01
C THR A 252 10.34 -10.72 -20.79
N ASN A 253 9.26 -11.28 -21.32
CA ASN A 253 7.92 -10.70 -21.19
C ASN A 253 7.44 -10.61 -19.73
N ALA A 254 7.86 -11.53 -18.86
CA ALA A 254 7.51 -11.49 -17.45
C ALA A 254 8.27 -10.41 -16.67
N PHE A 255 9.59 -10.28 -16.89
CA PHE A 255 10.46 -9.32 -16.20
C PHE A 255 10.41 -7.90 -16.78
N MET A 256 10.03 -7.74 -18.05
CA MET A 256 9.94 -6.43 -18.72
C MET A 256 8.89 -5.51 -18.10
N ASP A 257 7.85 -6.05 -17.48
CA ASP A 257 6.80 -5.26 -16.84
C ASP A 257 7.02 -5.06 -15.32
N GLN A 258 8.11 -5.60 -14.77
CA GLN A 258 8.35 -5.56 -13.33
C GLN A 258 8.84 -4.19 -12.86
N PRO A 259 8.34 -3.72 -11.69
CA PRO A 259 8.77 -2.47 -11.07
C PRO A 259 10.23 -2.53 -10.60
N GLU A 260 10.79 -1.36 -10.28
CA GLU A 260 12.17 -1.25 -9.79
C GLU A 260 12.32 -1.56 -8.30
N ASN A 261 11.24 -1.77 -7.55
CA ASN A 261 11.24 -1.98 -6.09
C ASN A 261 11.57 -3.42 -5.65
N MET A 262 12.38 -4.15 -6.42
CA MET A 262 12.85 -5.50 -6.10
C MET A 262 14.35 -5.63 -6.34
N ARG A 263 14.99 -6.57 -5.65
CA ARG A 263 16.38 -6.93 -5.89
C ARG A 263 16.44 -8.27 -6.60
N VAL A 264 17.06 -8.31 -7.77
CA VAL A 264 17.16 -9.52 -8.58
C VAL A 264 18.62 -9.96 -8.65
N GLY A 265 18.86 -11.21 -8.29
CA GLY A 265 20.07 -11.95 -8.60
C GLY A 265 19.71 -13.10 -9.53
N TYR A 266 20.65 -13.54 -10.35
CA TYR A 266 20.36 -14.51 -11.40
C TYR A 266 21.57 -15.37 -11.71
N GLU A 267 21.32 -16.66 -11.90
CA GLU A 267 22.32 -17.61 -12.36
C GLU A 267 21.66 -18.78 -13.10
N THR A 268 22.47 -19.74 -13.55
CA THR A 268 21.95 -21.00 -14.11
C THR A 268 22.14 -22.15 -13.13
N ILE A 269 21.32 -23.19 -13.28
CA ILE A 269 21.38 -24.36 -12.39
C ILE A 269 22.75 -25.05 -12.40
N ASN A 270 23.50 -24.99 -13.51
CA ASN A 270 24.86 -25.55 -13.60
C ASN A 270 25.98 -24.57 -13.19
N SER A 271 25.66 -23.38 -12.69
CA SER A 271 26.66 -22.43 -12.15
C SER A 271 27.43 -23.01 -10.96
N SER A 272 28.66 -22.52 -10.73
CA SER A 272 29.46 -22.89 -9.55
C SER A 272 29.31 -21.91 -8.38
N ASP A 273 28.93 -20.66 -8.65
CA ASP A 273 28.91 -19.56 -7.70
C ASP A 273 27.79 -18.57 -8.07
N ILE A 274 27.28 -17.82 -7.07
CA ILE A 274 26.28 -16.76 -7.26
C ILE A 274 27.00 -15.45 -7.58
N ASP A 275 27.04 -15.10 -8.86
CA ASP A 275 27.62 -13.85 -9.37
C ASP A 275 26.92 -13.39 -10.68
N PRO A 276 26.21 -12.24 -10.69
CA PRO A 276 26.00 -11.36 -9.53
C PRO A 276 24.99 -11.95 -8.54
N GLY A 277 25.21 -11.70 -7.24
CA GLY A 277 24.16 -11.84 -6.23
C GLY A 277 23.01 -10.86 -6.44
N VAL A 278 22.05 -10.81 -5.49
CA VAL A 278 20.91 -9.89 -5.62
C VAL A 278 21.36 -8.43 -5.67
N ARG A 279 20.79 -7.65 -6.59
CA ARG A 279 21.03 -6.20 -6.74
C ARG A 279 19.72 -5.50 -7.05
N GLN A 280 19.59 -4.21 -6.71
CA GLN A 280 18.41 -3.44 -7.09
C GLN A 280 18.15 -3.56 -8.60
N PHE A 281 16.92 -3.95 -8.98
CA PHE A 281 16.57 -4.26 -10.37
C PHE A 281 16.23 -3.01 -11.18
N SER A 282 17.17 -2.08 -11.28
CA SER A 282 17.07 -0.82 -12.02
C SER A 282 18.25 -0.64 -12.99
N ASP A 283 18.10 0.29 -13.93
CA ASP A 283 19.16 0.79 -14.82
C ASP A 283 20.06 -0.31 -15.45
N SER A 284 21.34 -0.33 -15.05
CA SER A 284 22.40 -1.16 -15.62
C SER A 284 22.30 -2.62 -15.18
N VAL A 285 21.77 -2.90 -13.98
CA VAL A 285 21.53 -4.25 -13.49
C VAL A 285 20.43 -4.90 -14.31
N ARG A 286 19.34 -4.17 -14.53
CA ARG A 286 18.23 -4.63 -15.39
C ARG A 286 18.70 -4.91 -16.81
N THR A 287 19.53 -4.04 -17.37
CA THR A 287 20.14 -4.26 -18.70
C THR A 287 21.02 -5.51 -18.71
N ALA A 288 21.86 -5.69 -17.69
CA ALA A 288 22.74 -6.85 -17.57
C ALA A 288 21.99 -8.18 -17.45
N PHE A 289 20.83 -8.18 -16.77
CA PHE A 289 19.96 -9.35 -16.68
C PHE A 289 19.44 -9.78 -18.06
N PHE A 290 18.88 -8.85 -18.85
CA PHE A 290 18.37 -9.17 -20.18
C PHE A 290 19.49 -9.57 -21.15
N ASP A 291 20.63 -8.88 -21.12
CA ASP A 291 21.80 -9.24 -21.93
C ASP A 291 22.32 -10.64 -21.59
N TRP A 292 22.38 -10.98 -20.29
CA TRP A 292 22.72 -12.33 -19.83
C TRP A 292 21.72 -13.36 -20.33
N LEU A 293 20.41 -13.12 -20.13
CA LEU A 293 19.35 -14.04 -20.51
C LEU A 293 19.34 -14.30 -22.02
N HIS A 294 19.45 -13.24 -22.84
CA HIS A 294 19.40 -13.34 -24.30
C HIS A 294 20.68 -13.98 -24.87
N GLY A 295 21.83 -13.75 -24.23
CA GLY A 295 23.12 -14.31 -24.62
C GLY A 295 23.40 -15.73 -24.10
N HIS A 296 22.62 -16.22 -23.13
CA HIS A 296 22.86 -17.51 -22.49
C HIS A 296 22.63 -18.68 -23.46
N GLN A 297 23.41 -19.77 -23.34
CA GLN A 297 23.26 -20.98 -24.17
C GLN A 297 23.19 -22.25 -23.33
N ALA A 298 22.10 -23.00 -23.46
CA ALA A 298 21.90 -24.23 -22.72
C ALA A 298 22.93 -25.32 -23.05
N GLY A 299 23.50 -25.94 -22.04
CA GLY A 299 24.29 -27.15 -22.11
C GLY A 299 24.73 -27.60 -20.73
N GLY A 300 24.45 -28.85 -20.34
CA GLY A 300 24.83 -29.33 -19.02
C GLY A 300 23.94 -30.45 -18.49
N SER A 301 24.14 -30.75 -17.22
CA SER A 301 23.29 -31.61 -16.38
C SER A 301 22.08 -30.83 -15.84
N THR A 302 21.32 -31.41 -14.91
CA THR A 302 20.17 -30.73 -14.26
C THR A 302 20.31 -30.82 -12.73
N PRO A 303 21.32 -30.18 -12.11
CA PRO A 303 21.66 -30.34 -10.68
C PRO A 303 20.81 -29.45 -9.76
N LEU A 304 19.48 -29.59 -9.81
CA LEU A 304 18.56 -28.68 -9.12
C LEU A 304 18.79 -28.60 -7.60
N ARG A 305 19.10 -29.72 -6.94
CA ARG A 305 19.34 -29.74 -5.49
C ARG A 305 20.57 -28.94 -5.08
N ASP A 306 21.68 -29.12 -5.81
CA ASP A 306 22.90 -28.35 -5.55
C ASP A 306 22.69 -26.87 -5.89
N ALA A 307 21.86 -26.56 -6.90
CA ALA A 307 21.52 -25.19 -7.26
C ALA A 307 20.71 -24.48 -6.18
N LEU A 308 19.68 -25.13 -5.65
CA LEU A 308 18.85 -24.56 -4.59
C LEU A 308 19.65 -24.41 -3.27
N ASP A 309 20.50 -25.39 -2.94
CA ASP A 309 21.40 -25.34 -1.78
C ASP A 309 22.38 -24.17 -1.83
N ARG A 310 22.94 -23.86 -3.01
CA ARG A 310 23.79 -22.67 -3.19
C ARG A 310 23.05 -21.38 -2.88
N VAL A 311 21.81 -21.24 -3.34
CA VAL A 311 21.01 -20.02 -3.06
C VAL A 311 20.68 -19.91 -1.58
N GLY A 312 20.34 -21.02 -0.94
CA GLY A 312 20.15 -21.05 0.50
C GLY A 312 21.41 -20.60 1.26
N GLN A 313 22.59 -21.09 0.89
CA GLN A 313 23.88 -20.65 1.47
C GLN A 313 24.17 -19.17 1.22
N TYR A 314 23.80 -18.65 0.06
CA TYR A 314 23.94 -17.23 -0.22
C TYR A 314 23.11 -16.38 0.72
N TYR A 315 21.89 -16.80 1.07
CA TYR A 315 21.07 -16.10 2.06
C TYR A 315 21.58 -16.22 3.51
N GLU A 316 22.58 -17.06 3.78
CA GLU A 316 23.28 -17.08 5.08
C GLU A 316 24.43 -16.07 5.15
N ASP A 317 24.78 -15.39 4.05
CA ASP A 317 25.89 -14.43 4.00
C ASP A 317 25.55 -13.15 4.79
N ASP A 318 26.25 -12.93 5.90
CA ASP A 318 26.11 -11.80 6.83
C ASP A 318 27.10 -10.66 6.55
N THR A 319 27.83 -10.72 5.43
CA THR A 319 28.77 -9.66 5.04
C THR A 319 28.04 -8.39 4.61
N ASP A 320 28.74 -7.26 4.67
CA ASP A 320 28.28 -5.96 4.15
C ASP A 320 28.06 -5.95 2.62
N GLN A 321 28.54 -6.98 1.91
CA GLN A 321 28.28 -7.21 0.49
C GLN A 321 27.17 -8.26 0.24
N GLY A 322 26.67 -8.89 1.31
CA GLY A 322 25.70 -9.97 1.29
C GLY A 322 24.28 -9.52 0.90
N PRO A 323 23.33 -10.47 0.80
CA PRO A 323 21.96 -10.18 0.36
C PRO A 323 21.15 -9.31 1.33
N TRP A 324 21.54 -9.25 2.61
CA TRP A 324 20.79 -8.55 3.65
C TRP A 324 21.17 -7.08 3.80
N ALA A 325 22.37 -6.71 3.32
CA ALA A 325 22.89 -5.36 3.31
C ALA A 325 21.95 -4.38 2.59
N THR A 326 22.05 -3.11 2.96
CA THR A 326 21.29 -2.02 2.35
C THR A 326 21.66 -1.84 0.88
N ASP A 327 22.93 -2.00 0.50
CA ASP A 327 23.38 -2.01 -0.90
C ASP A 327 24.23 -3.26 -1.20
N PRO A 328 23.60 -4.41 -1.52
CA PRO A 328 24.32 -5.66 -1.74
C PRO A 328 25.42 -5.53 -2.82
N GLY A 329 26.59 -6.12 -2.56
CA GLY A 329 27.75 -6.05 -3.46
C GLY A 329 28.61 -4.81 -3.34
N THR A 330 28.24 -3.86 -2.49
CA THR A 330 29.04 -2.69 -2.15
C THR A 330 29.74 -2.92 -0.81
N ASP A 331 30.99 -2.49 -0.72
CA ASP A 331 31.79 -2.50 0.53
C ASP A 331 31.66 -1.11 1.17
N ASP A 332 30.75 -0.96 2.14
CA ASP A 332 30.45 0.31 2.80
C ASP A 332 30.60 0.28 4.34
N ASP A 333 31.18 -0.80 4.89
CA ASP A 333 31.35 -1.04 6.33
C ASP A 333 30.02 -1.08 7.13
N GLU A 334 28.87 -1.36 6.49
CA GLU A 334 27.58 -1.56 7.17
C GLU A 334 27.64 -2.75 8.16
N LYS A 335 27.01 -2.60 9.32
CA LYS A 335 26.98 -3.68 10.32
C LYS A 335 25.72 -4.51 10.19
N VAL A 336 25.81 -5.81 10.51
CA VAL A 336 24.65 -6.75 10.53
C VAL A 336 23.44 -6.20 11.31
N GLY A 337 23.66 -5.54 12.45
CA GLY A 337 22.56 -4.95 13.24
C GLY A 337 21.90 -3.72 12.62
N GLU A 338 22.40 -3.23 11.48
CA GLU A 338 21.83 -2.14 10.68
C GLU A 338 21.02 -2.68 9.48
N PHE A 339 21.14 -3.98 9.16
CA PHE A 339 20.36 -4.63 8.10
C PHE A 339 18.86 -4.60 8.40
N LEU A 340 18.05 -4.52 7.33
CA LEU A 340 16.59 -4.42 7.44
C LEU A 340 15.97 -5.74 7.93
N GLU A 341 15.37 -5.68 9.13
CA GLU A 341 14.80 -6.79 9.90
C GLU A 341 13.63 -7.51 9.19
N CYS A 342 12.96 -6.83 8.26
CA CYS A 342 11.74 -7.24 7.58
C CYS A 342 11.93 -7.68 6.13
N ARG A 343 13.17 -7.75 5.64
CA ARG A 343 13.44 -8.11 4.24
C ARG A 343 13.03 -9.57 3.97
N GLN A 344 12.27 -9.80 2.90
CA GLN A 344 11.90 -11.14 2.45
C GLN A 344 12.89 -11.67 1.41
N SER A 345 13.01 -13.00 1.29
CA SER A 345 13.90 -13.65 0.32
C SER A 345 13.23 -14.81 -0.41
N PHE A 346 13.28 -14.76 -1.74
CA PHE A 346 12.57 -15.64 -2.66
C PHE A 346 13.51 -16.25 -3.69
N THR A 347 13.26 -17.49 -4.10
CA THR A 347 13.99 -18.17 -5.17
C THR A 347 13.03 -18.73 -6.20
N ILE A 348 13.22 -18.41 -7.49
CA ILE A 348 12.52 -19.08 -8.60
C ILE A 348 13.45 -20.14 -9.20
N LEU A 349 13.09 -21.41 -9.00
CA LEU A 349 13.79 -22.58 -9.53
C LEU A 349 13.07 -23.12 -10.76
N MET A 350 13.63 -22.87 -11.95
CA MET A 350 13.07 -23.36 -13.20
C MET A 350 13.71 -24.68 -13.63
N SER A 351 12.90 -25.63 -14.15
CA SER A 351 13.41 -26.76 -14.92
C SER A 351 12.47 -27.29 -16.02
N ASP A 352 13.03 -27.73 -17.14
CA ASP A 352 12.31 -28.41 -18.23
C ASP A 352 12.52 -29.94 -18.26
N GLY A 353 13.16 -30.47 -17.23
CA GLY A 353 13.72 -31.80 -17.22
C GLY A 353 13.85 -32.37 -15.83
N TYR A 354 14.13 -33.67 -15.79
CA TYR A 354 14.21 -34.40 -14.55
C TYR A 354 15.60 -34.25 -13.92
N TYR A 355 15.63 -33.72 -12.69
CA TYR A 355 16.89 -33.42 -12.03
C TYR A 355 17.78 -34.67 -11.83
N ASN A 356 19.09 -34.43 -11.80
CA ASN A 356 20.14 -35.44 -11.63
C ASN A 356 21.35 -34.80 -10.95
N GLY A 357 22.18 -35.59 -10.27
CA GLY A 357 23.33 -35.05 -9.53
C GLY A 357 23.58 -35.78 -8.22
N GLY A 358 24.51 -35.25 -7.42
CA GLY A 358 24.80 -35.74 -6.08
C GLY A 358 23.71 -35.36 -5.08
N SER A 359 23.94 -35.75 -3.81
CA SER A 359 23.27 -35.13 -2.67
C SER A 359 24.04 -33.86 -2.29
N PRO A 360 23.35 -32.76 -1.91
CA PRO A 360 24.01 -31.57 -1.39
C PRO A 360 24.84 -31.89 -0.13
N PRO A 361 25.77 -31.02 0.28
CA PRO A 361 26.58 -31.21 1.48
C PRO A 361 25.75 -31.41 2.77
N THR A 362 24.53 -30.89 2.81
CA THR A 362 23.54 -31.22 3.85
C THR A 362 22.10 -31.14 3.34
N PRO A 363 21.46 -32.28 3.06
CA PRO A 363 20.08 -32.45 3.53
C PRO A 363 19.78 -33.92 3.88
N GLY A 364 19.56 -34.22 5.16
CA GLY A 364 18.91 -35.48 5.56
C GLY A 364 17.41 -35.45 5.24
N ASN A 365 16.59 -36.21 5.98
CA ASN A 365 15.14 -35.99 6.02
C ASN A 365 14.88 -34.77 6.94
N THR A 366 14.85 -33.56 6.39
CA THR A 366 14.72 -32.32 7.16
C THR A 366 13.24 -32.02 7.46
N ASP A 367 12.34 -32.31 6.54
CA ASP A 367 10.91 -32.08 6.72
C ASP A 367 10.22 -33.05 7.69
N GLY A 368 10.76 -34.26 7.86
CA GLY A 368 10.37 -35.23 8.90
C GLY A 368 11.04 -35.00 10.25
N THR A 369 11.67 -33.84 10.48
CA THR A 369 12.26 -33.48 11.79
C THR A 369 11.90 -32.07 12.24
N ASP A 370 11.57 -31.92 13.52
CA ASP A 370 11.29 -30.61 14.14
C ASP A 370 12.48 -29.63 13.97
N GLY A 371 12.14 -28.37 13.70
CA GLY A 371 13.10 -27.27 13.61
C GLY A 371 13.57 -26.76 14.97
N SER A 372 14.43 -25.74 14.95
CA SER A 372 14.76 -24.96 16.15
C SER A 372 13.61 -24.03 16.55
N THR A 373 13.47 -23.74 17.84
CA THR A 373 12.60 -22.65 18.30
C THR A 373 13.24 -21.32 17.96
N ILE A 374 12.49 -20.45 17.30
CA ILE A 374 12.89 -19.10 16.90
C ILE A 374 12.00 -18.11 17.66
N THR A 375 12.57 -16.99 18.10
CA THR A 375 11.88 -16.00 18.95
C THR A 375 11.80 -14.65 18.28
N GLN A 376 10.64 -14.02 18.36
CA GLN A 376 10.40 -12.64 17.97
C GLN A 376 11.01 -11.67 18.98
N PRO A 377 11.27 -10.41 18.59
CA PRO A 377 11.72 -9.35 19.49
C PRO A 377 10.76 -9.06 20.66
N ASP A 378 9.46 -9.26 20.47
CA ASP A 378 8.38 -8.99 21.44
C ASP A 378 8.09 -10.17 22.40
N GLY A 379 8.74 -11.32 22.19
CA GLY A 379 8.60 -12.51 23.02
C GLY A 379 7.77 -13.64 22.40
N GLY A 380 7.15 -13.46 21.23
CA GLY A 380 6.55 -14.54 20.45
C GLY A 380 7.58 -15.62 20.07
N SER A 381 7.16 -16.88 19.88
CA SER A 381 8.07 -17.92 19.40
C SER A 381 7.38 -18.93 18.51
N TYR A 382 8.12 -19.44 17.53
CA TYR A 382 7.66 -20.48 16.61
C TYR A 382 8.68 -21.62 16.56
N GLN A 383 8.18 -22.84 16.36
CA GLN A 383 9.00 -24.00 16.08
C GLN A 383 8.30 -24.82 15.01
N TYR A 384 8.98 -25.09 13.90
CA TYR A 384 8.50 -26.08 12.94
C TYR A 384 8.40 -27.45 13.63
N THR A 385 7.25 -28.08 13.50
CA THR A 385 7.03 -29.46 13.93
C THR A 385 6.75 -30.33 12.71
N ALA A 386 7.42 -31.48 12.62
CA ALA A 386 7.26 -32.40 11.50
C ALA A 386 5.81 -32.90 11.42
N GLN A 387 5.11 -32.53 10.35
CA GLN A 387 3.70 -32.84 10.15
C GLN A 387 3.31 -32.78 8.67
N ASP A 388 2.15 -33.34 8.34
CA ASP A 388 1.55 -33.24 7.03
C ASP A 388 1.06 -31.79 6.76
N PRO A 389 1.07 -31.31 5.50
CA PRO A 389 1.53 -32.01 4.29
C PRO A 389 3.04 -31.91 4.07
N PHE A 390 3.83 -31.38 5.01
CA PHE A 390 5.24 -31.04 4.77
C PHE A 390 6.20 -32.24 4.85
N GLN A 391 5.98 -33.16 5.78
CA GLN A 391 6.91 -34.27 6.02
C GLN A 391 6.77 -35.40 4.99
N ASP A 392 7.88 -36.08 4.69
CA ASP A 392 7.86 -37.43 4.09
C ASP A 392 8.90 -38.39 4.72
N GLU A 393 9.09 -39.58 4.13
CA GLU A 393 10.11 -40.56 4.59
C GLU A 393 11.41 -40.55 3.74
N GLN A 394 11.47 -39.78 2.67
CA GLN A 394 12.65 -39.65 1.81
C GLN A 394 13.71 -38.75 2.45
N SER A 395 14.87 -38.67 1.81
CA SER A 395 15.99 -37.85 2.28
C SER A 395 16.76 -37.34 1.07
N ASP A 396 17.48 -36.24 1.24
CA ASP A 396 18.27 -35.62 0.18
C ASP A 396 17.41 -35.23 -1.05
N THR A 397 16.15 -34.83 -0.82
CA THR A 397 15.20 -34.36 -1.84
C THR A 397 15.28 -32.84 -2.07
N LEU A 398 14.58 -32.30 -3.08
CA LEU A 398 14.43 -30.84 -3.20
C LEU A 398 13.56 -30.29 -2.05
N ALA A 399 12.54 -31.05 -1.65
CA ALA A 399 11.69 -30.75 -0.50
C ALA A 399 12.50 -30.55 0.78
N ASP A 400 13.50 -31.40 1.00
CA ASP A 400 14.40 -31.30 2.14
C ASP A 400 15.26 -30.02 2.11
N VAL A 401 15.75 -29.63 0.93
CA VAL A 401 16.54 -28.40 0.77
C VAL A 401 15.66 -27.16 1.03
N GLY A 402 14.48 -27.11 0.41
CA GLY A 402 13.52 -26.02 0.62
C GLY A 402 13.12 -25.89 2.10
N MET A 403 12.88 -27.01 2.77
CA MET A 403 12.56 -27.02 4.20
C MET A 403 13.75 -26.58 5.07
N ASP A 404 14.99 -26.98 4.76
CA ASP A 404 16.14 -26.65 5.60
C ASP A 404 16.37 -25.14 5.73
N TYR A 405 16.22 -24.40 4.62
CA TYR A 405 16.37 -22.95 4.57
C TYR A 405 15.10 -22.18 4.97
N TRP A 406 13.97 -22.87 5.10
CA TRP A 406 12.74 -22.28 5.63
C TRP A 406 12.66 -22.40 7.16
N ARG A 407 12.92 -23.59 7.73
CA ARG A 407 12.61 -23.92 9.14
C ARG A 407 13.53 -23.29 10.20
N ARG A 408 14.55 -22.53 9.79
CA ARG A 408 15.57 -21.95 10.67
C ARG A 408 15.88 -20.52 10.27
N ASP A 409 16.37 -19.77 11.24
CA ASP A 409 16.84 -18.40 11.05
C ASP A 409 18.18 -18.39 10.31
N LEU A 410 18.19 -17.79 9.12
CA LEU A 410 19.38 -17.65 8.27
C LEU A 410 20.27 -16.49 8.72
N GLN A 411 19.77 -15.55 9.54
CA GLN A 411 20.49 -14.38 10.03
C GLN A 411 20.23 -14.10 11.52
N PRO A 412 20.76 -14.93 12.45
CA PRO A 412 20.41 -14.86 13.88
C PRO A 412 20.78 -13.56 14.61
N ASP A 413 21.61 -12.71 14.01
CA ASP A 413 22.04 -11.42 14.55
C ASP A 413 21.19 -10.23 14.02
N ILE A 414 20.29 -10.49 13.06
CA ILE A 414 19.23 -9.55 12.63
C ILE A 414 17.99 -9.83 13.48
N LYS A 415 17.21 -8.79 13.82
CA LYS A 415 15.95 -9.04 14.54
C LYS A 415 14.93 -9.73 13.63
N ASN A 416 14.18 -10.65 14.20
CA ASN A 416 13.18 -11.43 13.49
C ASN A 416 11.86 -10.65 13.35
N ARG A 417 11.79 -9.79 12.33
CA ARG A 417 10.60 -9.01 11.93
C ARG A 417 10.25 -9.22 10.45
N VAL A 418 10.64 -10.36 9.87
CA VAL A 418 10.16 -10.72 8.52
C VAL A 418 8.65 -10.84 8.60
N PRO A 419 7.90 -10.25 7.66
CA PRO A 419 6.46 -10.32 7.74
C PRO A 419 5.91 -11.73 7.51
N VAL A 420 4.76 -11.99 8.11
CA VAL A 420 4.06 -13.28 8.06
C VAL A 420 2.76 -13.18 7.26
N SER A 421 2.29 -14.31 6.75
CA SER A 421 0.96 -14.49 6.17
C SER A 421 0.27 -15.70 6.79
N ASP A 422 -1.01 -15.90 6.49
CA ASP A 422 -1.76 -17.08 6.94
C ASP A 422 -1.08 -18.39 6.48
N THR A 423 -0.48 -18.38 5.28
CA THR A 423 0.19 -19.54 4.69
C THR A 423 1.66 -19.66 5.11
N ASN A 424 2.32 -18.56 5.48
CA ASN A 424 3.73 -18.52 5.89
C ASN A 424 3.93 -17.81 7.24
N PRO A 425 4.01 -18.56 8.36
CA PRO A 425 4.19 -17.99 9.70
C PRO A 425 5.64 -17.56 10.02
N ALA A 426 6.54 -17.57 9.02
CA ALA A 426 7.97 -17.39 9.24
C ALA A 426 8.37 -15.93 9.40
N PHE A 427 8.49 -15.49 10.66
CA PHE A 427 8.88 -14.12 11.01
C PHE A 427 10.40 -13.87 11.04
N TRP A 428 11.20 -14.86 10.65
CA TRP A 428 12.67 -14.84 10.65
C TRP A 428 13.25 -14.77 9.25
N GLN A 429 14.55 -14.50 9.12
CA GLN A 429 15.20 -14.50 7.82
C GLN A 429 15.23 -15.92 7.24
N HIS A 430 14.46 -16.16 6.18
CA HIS A 430 14.23 -17.49 5.58
C HIS A 430 14.10 -17.41 4.06
N MET A 431 14.24 -18.55 3.38
CA MET A 431 14.09 -18.67 1.92
C MET A 431 12.73 -19.27 1.53
N VAL A 432 11.98 -18.57 0.68
CA VAL A 432 10.77 -19.07 0.03
C VAL A 432 11.09 -19.54 -1.39
N THR A 433 10.69 -20.77 -1.76
CA THR A 433 11.02 -21.37 -3.07
C THR A 433 9.78 -21.46 -3.95
N TYR A 434 9.85 -20.82 -5.12
CA TYR A 434 8.93 -20.99 -6.22
C TYR A 434 9.54 -21.93 -7.26
N SER A 435 8.81 -22.95 -7.70
CA SER A 435 9.32 -23.93 -8.66
C SER A 435 8.50 -23.93 -9.96
N VAL A 436 9.21 -24.03 -11.09
CA VAL A 436 8.60 -23.91 -12.43
C VAL A 436 8.96 -25.11 -13.30
N GLY A 437 7.95 -25.88 -13.69
CA GLY A 437 8.10 -27.01 -14.62
C GLY A 437 7.80 -26.62 -16.07
N LEU A 438 8.78 -26.61 -16.98
CA LEU A 438 8.56 -26.30 -18.40
C LEU A 438 8.42 -27.58 -19.24
N GLY A 439 7.20 -27.89 -19.68
CA GLY A 439 6.94 -29.03 -20.55
C GLY A 439 7.13 -30.40 -19.89
N VAL A 440 7.00 -30.45 -18.57
CA VAL A 440 7.09 -31.63 -17.70
C VAL A 440 5.89 -31.63 -16.76
N GLU A 441 5.47 -32.79 -16.27
CA GLU A 441 4.24 -32.97 -15.50
C GLU A 441 4.51 -33.97 -14.37
N GLY A 442 3.99 -33.67 -13.17
CA GLY A 442 4.01 -34.55 -12.00
C GLY A 442 2.80 -35.47 -11.96
N SER A 443 2.70 -36.27 -10.91
CA SER A 443 1.53 -37.12 -10.64
C SER A 443 0.55 -36.50 -9.64
N ILE A 444 1.01 -35.50 -8.88
CA ILE A 444 0.24 -34.82 -7.84
C ILE A 444 -0.34 -33.52 -8.38
N ASP A 445 -1.60 -33.27 -8.03
CA ASP A 445 -2.32 -32.05 -8.35
C ASP A 445 -1.85 -30.89 -7.44
N PRO A 446 -1.30 -29.79 -8.00
CA PRO A 446 -0.76 -28.69 -7.20
C PRO A 446 -1.78 -28.01 -6.29
N ASP A 447 -3.02 -27.81 -6.76
CA ASP A 447 -4.08 -27.20 -5.96
C ASP A 447 -4.38 -28.05 -4.73
N THR A 448 -4.41 -29.37 -4.89
CA THR A 448 -4.59 -30.32 -3.79
C THR A 448 -3.46 -30.21 -2.77
N ALA A 449 -2.21 -30.06 -3.22
CA ALA A 449 -1.05 -29.97 -2.35
C ALA A 449 -1.00 -28.65 -1.55
N PHE A 450 -1.31 -27.51 -2.19
CA PHE A 450 -1.34 -26.22 -1.49
C PHE A 450 -2.55 -26.09 -0.55
N ASN A 451 -3.74 -26.56 -0.95
CA ASN A 451 -4.91 -26.59 -0.05
C ASN A 451 -4.67 -27.44 1.22
N ALA A 452 -3.76 -28.41 1.14
CA ALA A 452 -3.41 -29.25 2.28
C ALA A 452 -2.70 -28.48 3.42
N ILE A 453 -2.08 -27.33 3.11
CA ILE A 453 -1.42 -26.47 4.11
C ILE A 453 -2.45 -25.95 5.12
N ASP A 454 -3.59 -25.46 4.63
CA ASP A 454 -4.62 -24.83 5.47
C ASP A 454 -5.49 -25.86 6.20
N ASN A 455 -5.80 -26.98 5.54
CA ASN A 455 -6.74 -27.96 6.07
C ASN A 455 -6.08 -29.12 6.85
N GLY A 456 -4.74 -29.25 6.78
CA GLY A 456 -3.95 -30.28 7.45
C GLY A 456 -4.07 -31.69 6.86
N ASP A 457 -4.51 -31.81 5.60
CA ASP A 457 -4.63 -33.09 4.90
C ASP A 457 -3.25 -33.69 4.57
N SER A 458 -3.19 -35.03 4.53
CA SER A 458 -1.99 -35.76 4.11
C SER A 458 -1.85 -35.81 2.58
N VAL A 459 -0.65 -35.55 2.07
CA VAL A 459 -0.29 -35.72 0.65
C VAL A 459 0.64 -36.94 0.50
N ASP A 460 0.32 -37.86 -0.41
CA ASP A 460 1.23 -38.96 -0.77
C ASP A 460 2.25 -38.45 -1.79
N TRP A 461 3.38 -37.94 -1.32
CA TRP A 461 4.45 -37.35 -2.14
C TRP A 461 5.17 -38.36 -3.04
N TRP A 462 5.07 -39.66 -2.73
CA TRP A 462 5.74 -40.73 -3.45
C TRP A 462 4.78 -41.87 -3.81
N PRO A 463 3.74 -41.60 -4.62
CA PRO A 463 2.73 -42.60 -4.91
C PRO A 463 3.30 -43.73 -5.77
N ASP A 464 3.06 -44.98 -5.39
CA ASP A 464 3.53 -46.20 -6.08
C ASP A 464 3.14 -46.24 -7.58
N SER A 465 2.12 -45.48 -7.98
CA SER A 465 1.65 -45.38 -9.37
C SER A 465 2.48 -44.44 -10.24
N ALA A 466 3.27 -43.54 -9.65
CA ALA A 466 4.10 -42.60 -10.37
C ALA A 466 5.40 -43.24 -10.85
N SER A 467 5.93 -42.68 -11.93
CA SER A 467 7.24 -42.99 -12.46
C SER A 467 8.34 -42.26 -11.69
N ALA A 468 9.57 -42.76 -11.78
CA ALA A 468 10.75 -42.10 -11.21
C ALA A 468 11.00 -40.67 -11.72
N GLN A 469 10.30 -40.28 -12.78
CA GLN A 469 10.41 -38.98 -13.41
C GLN A 469 9.30 -38.04 -12.93
N GLU A 470 8.05 -38.52 -12.84
CA GLU A 470 6.94 -37.80 -12.19
C GLU A 470 7.29 -37.44 -10.74
N HIS A 471 7.87 -38.38 -9.98
CA HIS A 471 8.32 -38.11 -8.60
C HIS A 471 9.27 -36.92 -8.46
N LYS A 472 10.08 -36.61 -9.48
CA LYS A 472 11.01 -35.46 -9.40
C LYS A 472 10.31 -34.14 -9.63
N ILE A 473 9.20 -34.15 -10.37
CA ILE A 473 8.36 -32.97 -10.54
C ILE A 473 7.47 -32.80 -9.32
N ASP A 474 6.97 -33.89 -8.76
CA ASP A 474 6.26 -33.90 -7.47
C ASP A 474 7.17 -33.37 -6.34
N ASP A 475 8.46 -33.71 -6.34
CA ASP A 475 9.45 -33.16 -5.40
C ASP A 475 9.74 -31.66 -5.62
N MET A 476 9.64 -31.15 -6.86
CA MET A 476 9.69 -29.70 -7.11
C MET A 476 8.48 -28.99 -6.51
N LEU A 477 7.28 -29.56 -6.65
CA LEU A 477 6.06 -29.07 -6.00
C LEU A 477 6.18 -29.14 -4.47
N HIS A 478 6.70 -30.25 -3.94
CA HIS A 478 6.92 -30.45 -2.51
C HIS A 478 7.90 -29.42 -1.93
N ALA A 479 8.98 -29.07 -2.65
CA ALA A 479 9.89 -27.99 -2.24
C ALA A 479 9.21 -26.62 -2.15
N ALA A 480 8.28 -26.32 -3.06
CA ALA A 480 7.48 -25.10 -2.97
C ALA A 480 6.55 -25.13 -1.75
N VAL A 481 5.86 -26.26 -1.51
CA VAL A 481 5.02 -26.43 -0.32
C VAL A 481 5.84 -26.34 0.97
N ASN A 482 7.01 -26.96 1.05
CA ASN A 482 7.88 -26.97 2.22
C ASN A 482 8.44 -25.58 2.58
N SER A 483 8.60 -24.70 1.59
CA SER A 483 9.08 -23.33 1.81
C SER A 483 7.98 -22.27 1.73
N ARG A 484 6.72 -22.68 1.54
CA ARG A 484 5.52 -21.83 1.46
C ARG A 484 5.56 -20.87 0.26
N GLY A 485 6.16 -21.32 -0.84
CA GLY A 485 6.16 -20.60 -2.12
C GLY A 485 5.05 -21.08 -3.05
N GLY A 486 5.32 -21.10 -4.35
CA GLY A 486 4.35 -21.49 -5.38
C GLY A 486 4.92 -22.45 -6.41
N PHE A 487 4.05 -23.16 -7.12
CA PHE A 487 4.43 -24.05 -8.21
C PHE A 487 3.48 -23.89 -9.39
N PHE A 488 4.04 -23.91 -10.60
CA PHE A 488 3.24 -24.12 -11.80
C PHE A 488 4.01 -24.96 -12.82
N ASP A 489 3.27 -25.75 -13.58
CA ASP A 489 3.76 -26.45 -14.75
C ASP A 489 3.18 -25.82 -16.03
N ALA A 490 4.03 -25.72 -17.05
CA ALA A 490 3.68 -25.06 -18.30
C ALA A 490 3.90 -26.00 -19.48
N GLN A 491 2.80 -26.50 -20.05
CA GLN A 491 2.84 -27.36 -21.24
C GLN A 491 2.88 -26.58 -22.57
N SER A 492 2.87 -25.24 -22.52
CA SER A 492 2.90 -24.35 -23.70
C SER A 492 3.64 -23.04 -23.39
N PRO A 493 4.14 -22.33 -24.43
CA PRO A 493 4.80 -21.02 -24.25
C PRO A 493 3.95 -19.96 -23.53
N ASP A 494 2.65 -19.92 -23.86
CA ASP A 494 1.72 -18.94 -23.29
C ASP A 494 1.48 -19.25 -21.80
N ALA A 495 1.27 -20.52 -21.47
CA ALA A 495 1.12 -20.96 -20.07
C ALA A 495 2.39 -20.66 -19.24
N PHE A 496 3.58 -20.81 -19.84
CA PHE A 496 4.84 -20.47 -19.17
C PHE A 496 4.94 -18.97 -18.86
N THR A 497 4.64 -18.13 -19.85
CA THR A 497 4.68 -16.66 -19.68
C THR A 497 3.65 -16.20 -18.65
N ALA A 498 2.42 -16.72 -18.73
CA ALA A 498 1.35 -16.39 -17.80
C ALA A 498 1.66 -16.85 -16.37
N GLY A 499 2.13 -18.09 -16.19
CA GLY A 499 2.49 -18.63 -14.88
C GLY A 499 3.65 -17.88 -14.23
N LEU A 500 4.66 -17.48 -15.01
CA LEU A 500 5.80 -16.70 -14.47
C LEU A 500 5.38 -15.28 -14.10
N LYS A 501 4.53 -14.63 -14.92
CA LYS A 501 3.91 -13.34 -14.55
C LYS A 501 3.10 -13.45 -13.26
N GLY A 502 2.30 -14.51 -13.13
CA GLY A 502 1.54 -14.80 -11.91
C GLY A 502 2.43 -15.04 -10.69
N THR A 503 3.56 -15.74 -10.86
CA THR A 503 4.54 -15.96 -9.78
C THR A 503 5.17 -14.64 -9.30
N LEU A 504 5.61 -13.79 -10.24
CA LEU A 504 6.18 -12.49 -9.88
C LEU A 504 5.13 -11.57 -9.23
N ALA A 505 3.89 -11.61 -9.72
CA ALA A 505 2.77 -10.89 -9.09
C ALA A 505 2.47 -11.41 -7.68
N GLY A 506 2.49 -12.74 -7.47
CA GLY A 506 2.31 -13.36 -6.16
C GLY A 506 3.43 -12.97 -5.18
N ILE A 507 4.69 -12.96 -5.62
CA ILE A 507 5.81 -12.46 -4.81
C ILE A 507 5.59 -10.99 -4.41
N LEU A 508 5.18 -10.13 -5.36
CA LEU A 508 4.85 -8.73 -5.08
C LEU A 508 3.62 -8.58 -4.17
N GLU A 509 2.67 -9.51 -4.21
CA GLU A 509 1.51 -9.57 -3.33
C GLU A 509 1.87 -10.04 -1.92
N ASP A 510 2.79 -11.01 -1.77
CA ASP A 510 3.35 -11.40 -0.47
C ASP A 510 4.08 -10.21 0.20
N ILE A 511 4.73 -9.38 -0.60
CA ILE A 511 5.39 -8.14 -0.15
C ILE A 511 4.36 -7.07 0.20
N GLY A 512 3.33 -6.88 -0.62
CA GLY A 512 2.31 -5.88 -0.34
C GLY A 512 1.40 -6.28 0.83
N SER A 513 1.07 -7.56 0.99
CA SER A 513 0.21 -8.05 2.09
C SER A 513 0.95 -8.01 3.42
N SER A 514 2.29 -8.01 3.35
CA SER A 514 3.16 -7.78 4.48
C SER A 514 3.23 -6.34 4.99
N THR A 515 2.84 -5.36 4.18
CA THR A 515 2.80 -3.95 4.58
C THR A 515 1.42 -3.58 5.12
N GLY A 516 1.21 -3.98 6.37
CA GLY A 516 0.31 -3.33 7.34
C GLY A 516 -1.18 -3.47 7.06
N VAL A 517 -1.83 -4.44 7.69
CA VAL A 517 -3.18 -4.19 8.22
C VAL A 517 -3.00 -3.25 9.41
N THR A 518 -3.03 -1.95 9.17
CA THR A 518 -3.10 -1.01 10.29
C THR A 518 -4.54 -0.85 10.76
N PHE A 519 -4.71 -0.62 12.06
CA PHE A 519 -5.99 -0.35 12.67
C PHE A 519 -6.05 1.16 12.89
N ASP A 520 -6.53 1.87 11.88
CA ASP A 520 -6.73 3.30 11.99
C ASP A 520 -8.05 3.54 12.75
N THR A 521 -7.91 3.60 14.07
CA THR A 521 -8.88 4.13 15.04
C THR A 521 -10.08 3.23 15.38
N ALA A 522 -10.37 3.17 16.68
CA ALA A 522 -11.54 2.54 17.26
C ALA A 522 -12.51 3.64 17.75
N THR A 523 -13.76 3.65 17.29
CA THR A 523 -14.83 4.34 18.03
C THR A 523 -15.50 3.37 18.98
N LEU A 524 -15.75 3.85 20.20
CA LEU A 524 -16.17 3.00 21.31
C LEU A 524 -17.45 3.57 21.92
N GLU A 525 -18.53 2.78 21.96
CA GLU A 525 -19.83 3.24 22.45
C GLU A 525 -20.55 2.23 23.37
N GLU A 526 -21.59 2.72 24.07
CA GLU A 526 -22.34 2.08 25.17
C GLU A 526 -23.14 0.81 24.79
N ASP A 527 -23.04 0.31 23.55
CA ASP A 527 -23.77 -0.85 23.01
C ASP A 527 -22.89 -2.11 22.78
N SER A 528 -21.67 -2.14 23.32
CA SER A 528 -20.68 -3.25 23.22
C SER A 528 -20.04 -3.46 21.84
N LEU A 529 -20.23 -2.57 20.86
CA LEU A 529 -19.53 -2.61 19.57
C LEU A 529 -18.41 -1.56 19.48
N ILE A 530 -17.31 -1.98 18.89
CA ILE A 530 -16.14 -1.17 18.54
C ILE A 530 -16.05 -1.15 17.02
N PHE A 531 -15.95 0.03 16.41
CA PHE A 531 -15.78 0.15 14.96
C PHE A 531 -14.35 0.50 14.62
N GLY A 532 -13.73 -0.28 13.73
CA GLY A 532 -12.35 -0.10 13.30
C GLY A 532 -12.25 0.17 11.81
N ALA A 533 -11.53 1.22 11.43
CA ALA A 533 -11.11 1.41 10.04
C ALA A 533 -9.74 0.79 9.79
N ARG A 534 -9.56 0.27 8.58
CA ARG A 534 -8.38 -0.48 8.16
C ARG A 534 -8.04 -0.15 6.73
N PHE A 535 -6.77 -0.31 6.40
CA PHE A 535 -6.34 -0.39 5.02
C PHE A 535 -5.30 -1.47 4.79
N ASN A 536 -5.13 -1.79 3.52
CA ASN A 536 -4.08 -2.63 2.98
C ASN A 536 -3.37 -1.84 1.87
N SER A 537 -2.05 -1.67 2.00
CA SER A 537 -1.23 -0.88 1.07
C SER A 537 -0.80 -1.64 -0.19
N SER A 538 -1.02 -2.97 -0.29
CA SER A 538 -0.69 -3.77 -1.48
C SER A 538 -1.47 -3.30 -2.70
N ARG A 539 -2.77 -3.07 -2.49
CA ARG A 539 -3.69 -2.58 -3.53
C ARG A 539 -4.56 -1.43 -3.03
N TRP A 540 -4.20 -0.74 -1.97
CA TRP A 540 -4.93 0.44 -1.47
C TRP A 540 -6.42 0.15 -1.34
N SER A 541 -6.72 -0.89 -0.58
CA SER A 541 -8.08 -1.32 -0.25
C SER A 541 -8.34 -1.08 1.23
N GLY A 542 -9.60 -0.86 1.60
CA GLY A 542 -9.98 -0.60 2.98
C GLY A 542 -11.06 -1.51 3.50
N ASP A 543 -11.19 -1.51 4.81
CA ASP A 543 -12.32 -2.12 5.51
C ASP A 543 -12.76 -1.24 6.69
N LEU A 544 -14.05 -1.33 7.01
CA LEU A 544 -14.63 -0.85 8.24
C LEU A 544 -15.30 -2.05 8.90
N ASP A 545 -14.78 -2.50 10.03
CA ASP A 545 -15.31 -3.65 10.75
C ASP A 545 -15.96 -3.24 12.08
N ALA A 546 -16.87 -4.08 12.58
CA ALA A 546 -17.40 -3.96 13.93
C ALA A 546 -17.05 -5.18 14.76
N ARG A 547 -16.59 -4.97 15.99
CA ARG A 547 -16.15 -6.02 16.93
C ARG A 547 -16.87 -5.86 18.26
N GLU A 548 -17.13 -6.95 18.95
CA GLU A 548 -17.69 -6.89 20.30
C GLU A 548 -16.59 -6.66 21.35
N LEU A 549 -16.91 -5.86 22.36
CA LEU A 549 -16.10 -5.77 23.57
C LEU A 549 -16.53 -6.84 24.56
N ILE A 550 -15.63 -7.79 24.84
CA ILE A 550 -15.86 -8.90 25.76
C ILE A 550 -15.39 -8.49 27.16
N THR A 551 -16.34 -8.33 28.08
CA THR A 551 -16.10 -8.12 29.52
C THR A 551 -16.43 -9.40 30.30
N ASP A 552 -15.57 -9.83 31.23
CA ASP A 552 -15.92 -10.91 32.16
C ASP A 552 -16.66 -10.33 33.38
N ASP A 553 -18.00 -10.41 33.35
CA ASP A 553 -18.86 -9.99 34.46
C ASP A 553 -18.53 -10.67 35.79
N ASN A 554 -17.85 -11.82 35.78
CA ASN A 554 -17.44 -12.54 36.99
C ASN A 554 -16.06 -12.12 37.50
N ASN A 555 -15.28 -11.38 36.69
CA ASN A 555 -13.96 -10.89 37.01
C ASN A 555 -13.79 -9.44 36.50
N PRO A 556 -14.42 -8.45 37.16
CA PRO A 556 -14.40 -7.05 36.72
C PRO A 556 -13.01 -6.40 36.77
N ASP A 557 -12.01 -7.08 37.33
CA ASP A 557 -10.61 -6.62 37.35
C ASP A 557 -9.85 -7.03 36.08
N GLN A 558 -10.39 -7.92 35.24
CA GLN A 558 -9.74 -8.32 33.98
C GLN A 558 -9.98 -7.24 32.90
N PRO A 559 -8.94 -6.79 32.18
CA PRO A 559 -9.12 -5.86 31.07
C PRO A 559 -10.04 -6.46 30.01
N PRO A 560 -10.92 -5.65 29.40
CA PRO A 560 -11.81 -6.14 28.37
C PRO A 560 -11.02 -6.53 27.13
N THR A 561 -11.46 -7.57 26.42
CA THR A 561 -10.83 -8.05 25.19
C THR A 561 -11.71 -7.78 23.99
N ILE A 562 -11.11 -7.52 22.83
CA ILE A 562 -11.84 -7.28 21.57
C ILE A 562 -12.06 -8.62 20.86
N SER A 563 -13.27 -8.87 20.36
CA SER A 563 -13.60 -10.08 19.60
C SER A 563 -13.09 -10.04 18.15
N ASP A 564 -13.26 -11.16 17.44
CA ASP A 564 -13.26 -11.17 15.97
C ASP A 564 -14.38 -10.28 15.40
N PRO A 565 -14.28 -9.83 14.14
CA PRO A 565 -15.32 -9.04 13.49
C PRO A 565 -16.69 -9.72 13.52
N VAL A 566 -17.71 -8.97 13.92
CA VAL A 566 -19.13 -9.31 13.77
C VAL A 566 -19.57 -9.11 12.32
N TRP A 567 -19.04 -8.09 11.67
CA TRP A 567 -19.20 -7.81 10.25
C TRP A 567 -18.02 -7.00 9.71
N SER A 568 -17.82 -7.11 8.39
CA SER A 568 -16.89 -6.31 7.57
C SER A 568 -17.71 -5.53 6.54
N ALA A 569 -17.50 -4.22 6.44
CA ALA A 569 -18.16 -3.38 5.45
C ALA A 569 -17.64 -3.67 4.04
N ALA A 570 -16.34 -3.95 3.90
CA ALA A 570 -15.71 -4.34 2.63
C ALA A 570 -16.38 -5.59 2.05
N ASP A 571 -16.45 -6.68 2.83
CA ASP A 571 -17.08 -7.93 2.40
C ASP A 571 -18.53 -7.72 1.95
N MET A 572 -19.29 -6.95 2.73
CA MET A 572 -20.70 -6.65 2.40
C MET A 572 -20.85 -5.78 1.16
N LEU A 573 -19.91 -4.88 0.90
CA LEU A 573 -19.89 -4.05 -0.29
C LEU A 573 -19.47 -4.84 -1.53
N ASP A 574 -18.56 -5.79 -1.38
CA ASP A 574 -18.09 -6.68 -2.43
C ASP A 574 -19.13 -7.72 -2.86
N ASP A 575 -19.98 -8.16 -1.93
CA ASP A 575 -21.12 -9.02 -2.23
C ASP A 575 -22.32 -8.26 -2.84
N ARG A 576 -22.33 -6.92 -2.74
CA ARG A 576 -23.45 -6.10 -3.22
C ARG A 576 -23.43 -5.92 -4.73
N ASP A 577 -24.61 -5.97 -5.35
CA ASP A 577 -24.80 -5.53 -6.74
C ASP A 577 -24.53 -4.02 -6.83
N TRP A 578 -23.47 -3.64 -7.53
CA TRP A 578 -23.00 -2.25 -7.67
C TRP A 578 -24.08 -1.32 -8.26
N THR A 579 -25.02 -1.85 -9.05
CA THR A 579 -26.10 -1.06 -9.64
C THR A 579 -27.15 -0.61 -8.61
N THR A 580 -27.14 -1.21 -7.42
CA THR A 580 -28.05 -0.88 -6.31
C THR A 580 -27.43 0.04 -5.27
N ARG A 581 -26.19 0.49 -5.47
CA ARG A 581 -25.54 1.45 -4.58
C ARG A 581 -26.15 2.84 -4.77
N GLU A 582 -26.36 3.53 -3.67
CA GLU A 582 -26.85 4.91 -3.63
C GLU A 582 -25.63 5.83 -3.50
N ILE A 583 -25.19 6.42 -4.61
CA ILE A 583 -23.98 7.25 -4.63
C ILE A 583 -24.35 8.63 -5.14
N ILE A 584 -24.05 9.64 -4.33
CA ILE A 584 -24.46 11.02 -4.56
C ILE A 584 -23.20 11.87 -4.69
N THR A 585 -23.27 12.91 -5.52
CA THR A 585 -22.25 13.96 -5.65
C THR A 585 -22.91 15.33 -5.63
N SER A 586 -22.15 16.40 -5.71
CA SER A 586 -22.65 17.77 -5.81
C SER A 586 -22.54 18.27 -7.25
N ASP A 587 -23.47 19.13 -7.71
CA ASP A 587 -23.33 19.87 -8.98
C ASP A 587 -22.71 21.26 -8.79
N GLY A 588 -22.12 21.51 -7.62
CA GLY A 588 -21.64 22.82 -7.15
C GLY A 588 -22.70 23.61 -6.39
N THR A 589 -23.97 23.15 -6.33
CA THR A 589 -25.03 23.80 -5.54
C THR A 589 -25.95 22.81 -4.84
N LEU A 590 -26.38 21.75 -5.52
CA LEU A 590 -27.28 20.73 -5.04
C LEU A 590 -26.63 19.35 -5.14
N GLY A 591 -27.12 18.42 -4.31
CA GLY A 591 -26.81 17.02 -4.49
C GLY A 591 -27.48 16.46 -5.73
N VAL A 592 -26.73 15.66 -6.50
CA VAL A 592 -27.20 14.93 -7.67
C VAL A 592 -26.71 13.47 -7.63
N PRO A 593 -27.43 12.52 -8.26
CA PRO A 593 -26.93 11.15 -8.38
C PRO A 593 -25.58 11.10 -9.10
N PHE A 594 -24.65 10.27 -8.63
CA PHE A 594 -23.35 10.06 -9.30
C PHE A 594 -23.50 9.13 -10.51
N THR A 595 -24.21 9.61 -11.53
CA THR A 595 -24.48 8.88 -12.78
C THR A 595 -24.14 9.76 -13.98
N TRP A 596 -23.74 9.15 -15.10
CA TRP A 596 -23.30 9.90 -16.28
C TRP A 596 -24.30 10.97 -16.76
N SER A 597 -25.60 10.73 -16.60
CA SER A 597 -26.65 11.68 -17.02
C SER A 597 -26.91 12.83 -16.05
N ALA A 598 -26.43 12.73 -14.81
CA ALA A 598 -26.71 13.70 -13.74
C ALA A 598 -25.47 14.53 -13.36
N VAL A 599 -24.26 13.97 -13.47
CA VAL A 599 -23.01 14.70 -13.21
C VAL A 599 -22.78 15.86 -14.18
N THR A 600 -22.02 16.86 -13.73
CA THR A 600 -21.71 18.08 -14.48
C THR A 600 -20.77 17.80 -15.68
N GLN A 601 -20.54 18.81 -16.52
CA GLN A 601 -19.57 18.68 -17.61
C GLN A 601 -18.14 18.55 -17.08
N ASP A 602 -17.79 19.27 -16.02
CA ASP A 602 -16.44 19.26 -15.45
C ASP A 602 -16.12 17.87 -14.85
N HIS A 603 -17.10 17.21 -14.24
CA HIS A 603 -16.97 15.81 -13.81
C HIS A 603 -16.74 14.86 -14.99
N GLN A 604 -17.45 15.07 -16.11
CA GLN A 604 -17.25 14.27 -17.31
C GLN A 604 -15.86 14.51 -17.92
N ASP A 605 -15.35 15.74 -17.82
CA ASP A 605 -14.05 16.15 -18.37
C ASP A 605 -12.88 15.50 -17.61
N ASP A 606 -12.95 15.36 -16.27
CA ASP A 606 -11.99 14.54 -15.50
C ASP A 606 -11.98 13.09 -16.00
N LEU A 607 -13.15 12.45 -16.09
CA LEU A 607 -13.26 11.06 -16.54
C LEU A 607 -12.84 10.88 -18.01
N LEU A 608 -12.91 11.95 -18.82
CA LEU A 608 -12.47 12.01 -20.22
C LEU A 608 -10.99 12.41 -20.36
N ALA A 609 -10.30 12.86 -19.31
CA ALA A 609 -8.94 13.34 -19.44
C ALA A 609 -8.00 12.23 -19.98
N GLY A 610 -7.16 12.64 -20.94
CA GLY A 610 -6.38 11.75 -21.80
C GLY A 610 -7.06 11.43 -23.15
N PRO A 611 -6.40 10.70 -24.07
CA PRO A 611 -6.95 10.38 -25.39
C PRO A 611 -7.95 9.19 -25.34
N VAL A 612 -8.98 9.28 -24.48
CA VAL A 612 -9.97 8.20 -24.27
C VAL A 612 -11.31 8.51 -24.94
N SER A 613 -12.15 7.48 -25.12
CA SER A 613 -13.51 7.64 -25.67
C SER A 613 -14.54 7.89 -24.57
N GLU A 614 -15.69 8.49 -24.91
CA GLU A 614 -16.83 8.65 -23.98
C GLU A 614 -17.30 7.31 -23.40
N THR A 615 -17.22 6.23 -24.17
CA THR A 615 -17.51 4.87 -23.67
C THR A 615 -16.55 4.48 -22.56
N ARG A 616 -15.26 4.78 -22.71
CA ARG A 616 -14.28 4.50 -21.66
C ARG A 616 -14.49 5.36 -20.43
N ALA A 617 -14.86 6.63 -20.59
CA ALA A 617 -15.18 7.52 -19.47
C ALA A 617 -16.42 7.05 -18.67
N LYS A 618 -17.46 6.57 -19.36
CA LYS A 618 -18.61 5.92 -18.71
C LYS A 618 -18.20 4.68 -17.93
N ASN A 619 -17.36 3.85 -18.53
CA ASN A 619 -16.84 2.67 -17.85
C ASN A 619 -16.00 3.04 -16.61
N ARG A 620 -15.26 4.16 -16.62
CA ARG A 620 -14.56 4.68 -15.42
C ARG A 620 -15.56 5.07 -14.33
N LEU A 621 -16.64 5.76 -14.68
CA LEU A 621 -17.71 6.08 -13.74
C LEU A 621 -18.33 4.80 -13.15
N ASP A 622 -18.68 3.84 -13.99
CA ASP A 622 -19.26 2.57 -13.56
C ASP A 622 -18.28 1.79 -12.65
N TYR A 623 -16.98 1.83 -12.95
CA TYR A 623 -15.92 1.27 -12.09
C TYR A 623 -15.86 1.92 -10.71
N LEU A 624 -15.93 3.26 -10.63
CA LEU A 624 -15.99 4.02 -9.37
C LEU A 624 -17.28 3.72 -8.59
N ARG A 625 -18.40 3.48 -9.30
CA ARG A 625 -19.63 2.98 -8.68
C ARG A 625 -19.52 1.53 -8.20
N GLY A 626 -18.51 0.77 -8.66
CA GLY A 626 -18.22 -0.59 -8.20
C GLY A 626 -18.30 -1.67 -9.27
N ASP A 627 -18.43 -1.34 -10.56
CA ASP A 627 -18.30 -2.35 -11.62
C ASP A 627 -16.87 -2.87 -11.68
N ARG A 628 -16.73 -4.20 -11.63
CA ARG A 628 -15.44 -4.91 -11.69
C ARG A 628 -15.22 -5.60 -13.03
N SER A 629 -16.15 -5.46 -13.98
CA SER A 629 -16.16 -6.24 -15.24
C SER A 629 -14.99 -5.96 -16.19
N LEU A 630 -14.27 -4.85 -15.98
CA LEU A 630 -13.12 -4.41 -16.76
C LEU A 630 -11.82 -4.34 -15.95
N GLU A 631 -11.79 -4.95 -14.77
CA GLU A 631 -10.57 -5.10 -13.97
C GLU A 631 -9.69 -6.23 -14.54
N GLY A 632 -8.37 -6.04 -14.56
CA GLY A 632 -7.46 -7.07 -15.05
C GLY A 632 -6.04 -6.57 -15.33
N GLY A 633 -5.20 -7.49 -15.82
CA GLY A 633 -3.79 -7.24 -16.15
C GLY A 633 -3.51 -6.98 -17.62
N GLU A 634 -4.52 -7.00 -18.50
CA GLU A 634 -4.33 -6.79 -19.93
C GLU A 634 -4.23 -5.29 -20.27
N VAL A 635 -3.60 -4.99 -21.41
CA VAL A 635 -3.46 -3.60 -21.87
C VAL A 635 -4.85 -3.01 -22.13
N GLY A 636 -5.20 -1.99 -21.36
CA GLY A 636 -6.50 -1.34 -21.45
C GLY A 636 -7.53 -1.87 -20.46
N ASP A 637 -7.17 -2.73 -19.51
CA ASP A 637 -8.01 -2.98 -18.33
C ASP A 637 -7.91 -1.82 -17.32
N PHE A 638 -8.81 -1.80 -16.34
CA PHE A 638 -8.66 -0.99 -15.12
C PHE A 638 -7.87 -1.76 -14.08
N ARG A 639 -7.34 -1.04 -13.09
CA ARG A 639 -6.69 -1.64 -11.92
C ARG A 639 -7.59 -2.70 -11.28
N ALA A 640 -7.02 -3.87 -10.98
CA ALA A 640 -7.70 -4.84 -10.14
C ALA A 640 -7.68 -4.36 -8.67
N ARG A 641 -8.85 -4.38 -8.03
CA ARG A 641 -9.00 -4.02 -6.61
C ARG A 641 -9.19 -5.27 -5.77
N ASP A 642 -8.77 -5.25 -4.50
CA ASP A 642 -9.16 -6.32 -3.57
C ASP A 642 -10.61 -6.11 -3.12
N SER A 643 -10.93 -4.89 -2.72
CA SER A 643 -12.27 -4.46 -2.30
C SER A 643 -12.78 -3.25 -3.09
N ARG A 644 -14.10 -3.12 -3.19
CA ARG A 644 -14.76 -1.88 -3.67
C ARG A 644 -14.59 -0.70 -2.74
N LEU A 645 -14.35 -0.95 -1.45
CA LEU A 645 -14.08 0.06 -0.45
C LEU A 645 -12.61 0.46 -0.55
N GLY A 646 -12.36 1.74 -0.85
CA GLY A 646 -11.01 2.31 -0.80
C GLY A 646 -10.42 2.25 0.60
N ASP A 647 -9.10 2.39 0.68
CA ASP A 647 -8.40 2.48 1.95
C ASP A 647 -8.93 3.63 2.84
N ILE A 648 -9.03 3.36 4.13
CA ILE A 648 -9.39 4.34 5.16
C ILE A 648 -8.15 4.52 6.05
N VAL A 649 -7.38 5.58 5.79
CA VAL A 649 -6.16 5.88 6.54
C VAL A 649 -6.46 6.82 7.69
N ASN A 650 -6.62 8.12 7.44
CA ASN A 650 -6.70 9.08 8.54
C ASN A 650 -8.14 9.40 8.97
N SER A 651 -9.15 8.89 8.25
CA SER A 651 -10.55 9.20 8.49
C SER A 651 -11.13 8.34 9.60
N THR A 652 -10.98 8.78 10.85
CA THR A 652 -11.60 8.11 11.99
C THR A 652 -13.11 7.99 11.81
N PRO A 653 -13.69 6.78 11.83
CA PRO A 653 -15.13 6.60 11.68
C PRO A 653 -15.91 7.34 12.77
N VAL A 654 -17.09 7.90 12.48
CA VAL A 654 -17.94 8.54 13.49
C VAL A 654 -19.35 7.97 13.45
N ARG A 655 -19.84 7.51 14.61
CA ARG A 655 -21.19 6.95 14.75
C ARG A 655 -22.18 8.06 15.09
N VAL A 656 -23.34 7.98 14.44
CA VAL A 656 -24.48 8.87 14.67
C VAL A 656 -25.67 7.99 15.00
N SER A 657 -26.19 8.14 16.21
CA SER A 657 -27.32 7.37 16.74
C SER A 657 -28.40 8.31 17.29
N GLU A 658 -28.91 8.09 18.50
CA GLU A 658 -29.80 9.07 19.13
C GLU A 658 -29.06 10.39 19.42
N PRO A 659 -29.74 11.55 19.35
CA PRO A 659 -29.04 12.81 19.62
C PRO A 659 -28.60 12.91 21.09
N ALA A 660 -27.28 13.04 21.28
CA ALA A 660 -26.60 12.96 22.56
C ALA A 660 -25.98 14.28 23.04
N SER A 661 -25.98 15.35 22.22
CA SER A 661 -25.41 16.64 22.62
C SER A 661 -26.13 17.22 23.86
N ASN A 662 -25.51 18.20 24.50
CA ASN A 662 -26.06 18.85 25.70
C ASN A 662 -26.49 20.30 25.44
N TRP A 663 -27.07 20.57 24.26
CA TRP A 663 -27.50 21.92 23.90
C TRP A 663 -28.58 22.48 24.86
N PRO A 664 -28.48 23.75 25.30
CA PRO A 664 -29.43 24.32 26.24
C PRO A 664 -30.85 24.44 25.67
N ASP A 665 -31.89 24.12 26.45
CA ASP A 665 -33.29 24.36 26.07
C ASP A 665 -33.71 25.83 26.27
N THR A 666 -33.02 26.75 25.60
CA THR A 666 -33.27 28.21 25.70
C THR A 666 -33.61 28.82 24.34
N ALA A 667 -34.19 30.02 24.33
CA ALA A 667 -34.59 30.74 23.11
C ALA A 667 -33.49 30.95 22.07
N LEU A 668 -32.21 30.83 22.46
CA LEU A 668 -31.07 30.89 21.55
C LEU A 668 -30.86 29.59 20.76
N PHE A 669 -31.36 28.47 21.26
CA PHE A 669 -31.21 27.12 20.74
C PHE A 669 -32.61 26.54 20.47
N GLY A 670 -33.21 26.91 19.34
CA GLY A 670 -34.52 26.46 18.88
C GLY A 670 -35.68 27.41 19.15
N GLU A 671 -36.90 26.94 18.90
CA GLU A 671 -38.15 27.69 19.13
C GLU A 671 -39.04 27.04 20.19
N ASP A 672 -40.13 27.70 20.62
CA ASP A 672 -41.09 27.08 21.54
C ASP A 672 -41.75 25.86 20.88
N LYS A 673 -41.62 24.68 21.53
CA LYS A 673 -42.01 23.35 20.99
C LYS A 673 -41.19 22.87 19.79
N ASN A 674 -40.03 23.46 19.58
CA ASN A 674 -38.98 22.95 18.72
C ASN A 674 -37.62 23.20 19.41
N ARG A 675 -37.53 22.76 20.67
CA ARG A 675 -36.33 22.82 21.50
C ARG A 675 -35.47 21.58 21.26
N TYR A 676 -34.23 21.62 21.71
CA TYR A 676 -33.34 20.48 21.52
C TYR A 676 -33.88 19.22 22.22
N SER A 677 -34.49 19.34 23.40
CA SER A 677 -35.17 18.21 24.05
C SER A 677 -36.34 17.64 23.24
N ASP A 678 -37.03 18.45 22.43
CA ASP A 678 -38.07 17.96 21.51
C ASP A 678 -37.43 17.13 20.38
N PHE A 679 -36.34 17.61 19.80
CA PHE A 679 -35.57 16.90 18.77
C PHE A 679 -35.00 15.57 19.28
N ARG A 680 -34.38 15.57 20.48
CA ARG A 680 -33.90 14.34 21.14
C ARG A 680 -35.02 13.33 21.33
N ALA A 681 -36.19 13.78 21.77
CA ALA A 681 -37.33 12.90 21.96
C ALA A 681 -37.87 12.35 20.63
N GLU A 682 -37.82 13.13 19.55
CA GLU A 682 -38.25 12.70 18.21
C GLU A 682 -37.28 11.71 17.56
N LYS A 683 -35.97 11.97 17.64
CA LYS A 683 -34.92 11.17 16.97
C LYS A 683 -34.33 10.08 17.86
N LYS A 684 -34.96 9.79 19.00
CA LYS A 684 -34.53 8.74 19.94
C LYS A 684 -34.30 7.38 19.27
N ASP A 685 -35.21 6.99 18.38
CA ASP A 685 -35.16 5.69 17.70
C ASP A 685 -34.51 5.79 16.29
N ARG A 686 -33.66 6.80 16.06
CA ARG A 686 -32.93 6.96 14.78
C ARG A 686 -32.03 5.75 14.56
N THR A 687 -32.04 5.22 13.33
CA THR A 687 -31.16 4.11 12.94
C THR A 687 -29.70 4.55 13.10
N PRO A 688 -28.86 3.82 13.86
CA PRO A 688 -27.45 4.14 13.97
C PRO A 688 -26.71 3.98 12.65
N VAL A 689 -25.87 4.96 12.32
CA VAL A 689 -25.05 4.97 11.10
C VAL A 689 -23.62 5.36 11.47
N ILE A 690 -22.62 4.68 10.90
CA ILE A 690 -21.20 5.00 11.03
C ILE A 690 -20.73 5.61 9.71
N TYR A 691 -20.01 6.74 9.79
CA TYR A 691 -19.49 7.47 8.65
C TYR A 691 -17.97 7.43 8.63
N ALA A 692 -17.37 7.16 7.49
CA ALA A 692 -15.92 7.23 7.30
C ALA A 692 -15.60 7.71 5.89
N GLY A 693 -14.60 8.57 5.75
CA GLY A 693 -14.02 8.94 4.46
C GLY A 693 -13.08 7.83 3.98
N ALA A 694 -13.08 7.55 2.67
CA ALA A 694 -12.18 6.61 2.04
C ALA A 694 -11.49 7.22 0.82
N ASN A 695 -10.30 6.72 0.51
CA ASN A 695 -9.49 7.17 -0.62
C ASN A 695 -9.94 6.59 -1.98
N ASP A 696 -11.12 5.96 -2.05
CA ASP A 696 -11.84 5.74 -3.31
C ASP A 696 -12.63 6.99 -3.78
N GLY A 697 -12.50 8.09 -3.04
CA GLY A 697 -13.12 9.38 -3.33
C GLY A 697 -14.37 9.66 -2.51
N MET A 698 -14.82 8.74 -1.66
CA MET A 698 -16.14 8.82 -1.05
C MET A 698 -16.11 8.94 0.48
N LEU A 699 -17.05 9.70 1.02
CA LEU A 699 -17.55 9.47 2.37
C LEU A 699 -18.60 8.36 2.31
N HIS A 700 -18.39 7.28 3.05
CA HIS A 700 -19.35 6.19 3.16
C HIS A 700 -20.16 6.26 4.44
N ALA A 701 -21.42 5.80 4.38
CA ALA A 701 -22.32 5.68 5.52
C ALA A 701 -22.81 4.23 5.66
N PHE A 702 -22.41 3.53 6.71
CA PHE A 702 -22.80 2.13 6.95
C PHE A 702 -23.73 1.99 8.15
N LYS A 703 -24.64 1.01 8.12
CA LYS A 703 -25.52 0.70 9.25
C LYS A 703 -24.70 0.22 10.46
N ALA A 704 -24.76 0.94 11.58
CA ALA A 704 -23.92 0.71 12.76
C ALA A 704 -24.62 -0.10 13.87
N THR A 705 -25.16 -1.27 13.51
CA THR A 705 -25.82 -2.21 14.45
C THR A 705 -25.08 -3.56 14.47
N PRO A 706 -25.35 -4.45 15.44
CA PRO A 706 -24.73 -5.79 15.43
C PRO A 706 -25.04 -6.63 14.17
N ASP A 707 -26.21 -6.41 13.55
CA ASP A 707 -26.60 -6.95 12.24
C ASP A 707 -26.36 -5.91 11.11
N GLY A 708 -25.29 -5.13 11.25
CA GLY A 708 -24.98 -3.92 10.48
C GLY A 708 -24.10 -4.17 9.25
N GLY A 709 -23.18 -3.24 8.99
CA GLY A 709 -22.16 -3.31 7.91
C GLY A 709 -22.65 -2.96 6.51
N LYS A 710 -23.98 -2.97 6.27
CA LYS A 710 -24.55 -2.56 4.98
C LYS A 710 -24.34 -1.06 4.71
N GLU A 711 -23.77 -0.73 3.56
CA GLU A 711 -23.70 0.64 3.04
C GLU A 711 -25.10 1.20 2.76
N LEU A 712 -25.43 2.35 3.36
CA LEU A 712 -26.70 3.05 3.20
C LEU A 712 -26.61 4.08 2.07
N PHE A 713 -25.55 4.88 2.03
CA PHE A 713 -25.18 5.70 0.88
C PHE A 713 -23.67 6.04 0.90
N ALA A 714 -23.19 6.61 -0.20
CA ALA A 714 -21.87 7.24 -0.30
C ALA A 714 -21.96 8.63 -0.94
N PHE A 715 -21.08 9.55 -0.54
CA PHE A 715 -20.97 10.90 -1.07
C PHE A 715 -19.60 11.15 -1.69
N MET A 716 -19.58 11.56 -2.96
CA MET A 716 -18.40 11.92 -3.73
C MET A 716 -18.35 13.45 -3.87
N PRO A 717 -17.47 14.18 -3.15
CA PRO A 717 -17.41 15.63 -3.21
C PRO A 717 -17.06 16.15 -4.61
N GLU A 718 -17.57 17.33 -4.98
CA GLU A 718 -17.24 17.98 -6.25
C GLU A 718 -15.78 18.47 -6.28
N ALA A 719 -15.26 18.91 -5.14
CA ALA A 719 -13.91 19.47 -5.03
C ALA A 719 -12.73 18.50 -5.32
N ILE A 720 -12.98 17.20 -5.46
CA ILE A 720 -11.93 16.20 -5.80
C ILE A 720 -11.90 15.81 -7.29
N PHE A 721 -12.83 16.34 -8.10
CA PHE A 721 -12.77 16.20 -9.55
C PHE A 721 -11.74 17.17 -10.13
N SER A 722 -10.88 16.69 -11.04
CA SER A 722 -9.88 17.54 -11.71
C SER A 722 -9.47 16.95 -13.05
N ASP A 723 -9.53 17.74 -14.12
CA ASP A 723 -9.01 17.36 -15.44
C ASP A 723 -7.50 17.62 -15.58
N ALA A 724 -6.85 18.17 -14.54
CA ALA A 724 -5.42 18.44 -14.54
C ALA A 724 -4.61 17.14 -14.57
N PRO A 725 -3.50 17.05 -15.33
CA PRO A 725 -2.68 15.84 -15.41
C PRO A 725 -2.18 15.38 -14.03
N GLY A 726 -2.32 14.10 -13.72
CA GLY A 726 -1.92 13.53 -12.43
C GLY A 726 -2.97 13.63 -11.32
N GLU A 727 -4.05 14.39 -11.50
CA GLU A 727 -5.11 14.57 -10.47
C GLU A 727 -6.43 13.90 -10.91
N GLY A 728 -7.48 14.05 -10.08
CA GLY A 728 -8.86 13.66 -10.38
C GLY A 728 -9.17 12.18 -10.14
N LEU A 729 -10.44 11.79 -10.24
CA LEU A 729 -10.91 10.43 -9.92
C LEU A 729 -10.46 9.39 -10.95
N ARG A 730 -9.99 9.82 -12.12
CA ARG A 730 -9.49 8.87 -13.13
C ARG A 730 -8.24 8.11 -12.67
N GLN A 731 -7.45 8.65 -11.73
CA GLN A 731 -6.21 8.01 -11.25
C GLN A 731 -6.52 6.66 -10.61
N LEU A 732 -7.63 6.56 -9.86
CA LEU A 732 -8.13 5.34 -9.24
C LEU A 732 -8.38 4.17 -10.22
N THR A 733 -8.43 4.46 -11.53
CA THR A 733 -8.66 3.46 -12.59
C THR A 733 -7.37 2.95 -13.24
N LEU A 734 -6.22 3.56 -12.95
CA LEU A 734 -4.94 3.26 -13.60
C LEU A 734 -4.30 1.99 -13.04
N GLN A 735 -3.83 1.09 -13.90
CA GLN A 735 -3.15 -0.14 -13.48
C GLN A 735 -1.90 0.12 -12.62
N GLN A 736 -1.19 1.21 -12.88
CA GLN A 736 -0.03 1.69 -12.11
C GLN A 736 -0.45 2.80 -11.15
N TYR A 737 -1.51 2.57 -10.36
CA TYR A 737 -1.94 3.53 -9.36
C TYR A 737 -0.87 3.70 -8.29
N THR A 738 -0.36 4.92 -8.17
CA THR A 738 0.29 5.39 -6.96
C THR A 738 -0.78 5.99 -6.08
N HIS A 739 -0.70 5.77 -4.77
CA HIS A 739 -1.73 6.28 -3.86
C HIS A 739 -1.78 7.80 -3.83
N ASP A 740 -3.00 8.32 -4.00
CA ASP A 740 -3.37 9.70 -3.76
C ASP A 740 -4.39 9.73 -2.63
N TYR A 741 -4.31 10.73 -1.76
CA TYR A 741 -5.39 10.99 -0.81
C TYR A 741 -6.61 11.55 -1.56
N TYR A 742 -7.80 11.11 -1.16
CA TYR A 742 -9.06 11.72 -1.58
C TYR A 742 -9.87 12.16 -0.35
N VAL A 743 -10.93 11.45 0.04
CA VAL A 743 -11.75 11.82 1.20
C VAL A 743 -11.16 11.19 2.46
N ASP A 744 -10.18 11.88 3.05
CA ASP A 744 -9.37 11.33 4.16
C ASP A 744 -9.56 12.08 5.49
N LEU A 745 -10.35 13.16 5.51
CA LEU A 745 -10.61 13.90 6.74
C LEU A 745 -11.56 13.11 7.65
N LYS A 746 -11.27 13.07 8.97
CA LYS A 746 -12.20 12.58 9.98
C LYS A 746 -13.54 13.34 9.86
N PRO A 747 -14.70 12.67 9.77
CA PRO A 747 -15.97 13.36 9.78
C PRO A 747 -16.23 14.02 11.15
N HIS A 748 -16.82 15.21 11.15
CA HIS A 748 -17.30 15.85 12.36
C HIS A 748 -18.82 15.98 12.31
N VAL A 749 -19.51 15.52 13.36
CA VAL A 749 -20.98 15.54 13.41
C VAL A 749 -21.45 16.36 14.61
N SER A 750 -22.38 17.27 14.37
CA SER A 750 -22.99 18.09 15.41
C SER A 750 -24.43 18.44 15.07
N ASP A 751 -25.28 18.53 16.09
CA ASP A 751 -26.65 19.01 15.92
C ASP A 751 -26.69 20.53 15.89
N ALA A 752 -27.34 21.10 14.88
CA ALA A 752 -27.50 22.53 14.69
C ALA A 752 -28.96 22.90 14.38
N PHE A 753 -29.39 24.06 14.84
CA PHE A 753 -30.73 24.61 14.56
C PHE A 753 -30.65 25.58 13.36
N ILE A 754 -30.83 25.06 12.15
CA ILE A 754 -30.59 25.76 10.89
C ILE A 754 -31.65 25.43 9.82
N LYS A 755 -31.77 26.28 8.81
CA LYS A 755 -32.44 25.93 7.55
C LYS A 755 -31.68 24.80 6.86
N GLY A 756 -32.38 24.04 6.03
CA GLY A 756 -31.76 23.07 5.13
C GLY A 756 -32.48 23.07 3.79
N ARG A 757 -32.44 21.93 3.11
CA ARG A 757 -33.04 21.73 1.79
C ARG A 757 -34.38 21.02 1.89
N THR A 758 -35.21 21.18 0.87
CA THR A 758 -36.43 20.41 0.65
C THR A 758 -36.25 19.48 -0.54
N ALA A 759 -37.22 18.59 -0.78
CA ALA A 759 -37.17 17.59 -1.86
C ALA A 759 -37.10 18.14 -3.30
N ASP A 760 -37.18 19.45 -3.49
CA ASP A 760 -36.96 20.12 -4.79
C ASP A 760 -35.71 21.02 -4.79
N GLY A 761 -34.81 20.82 -3.82
CA GLY A 761 -33.58 21.59 -3.63
C GLY A 761 -33.77 23.00 -3.07
N SER A 762 -35.01 23.47 -2.89
CA SER A 762 -35.26 24.80 -2.33
C SER A 762 -34.95 24.86 -0.84
N ILE A 763 -34.44 26.02 -0.38
CA ILE A 763 -34.10 26.26 1.03
C ILE A 763 -35.40 26.35 1.86
N THR A 764 -35.44 25.64 2.99
CA THR A 764 -36.58 25.66 3.92
C THR A 764 -36.85 27.06 4.46
N THR A 765 -38.12 27.44 4.61
CA THR A 765 -38.50 28.79 5.07
C THR A 765 -38.21 29.06 6.55
N SER A 766 -38.07 28.01 7.36
CA SER A 766 -37.80 28.07 8.80
C SER A 766 -36.65 27.13 9.15
N ALA A 767 -35.89 27.48 10.18
CA ALA A 767 -34.87 26.60 10.74
C ALA A 767 -35.51 25.44 11.50
N ASP A 768 -34.80 24.31 11.54
CA ASP A 768 -35.15 23.13 12.32
C ASP A 768 -33.87 22.50 12.90
N TRP A 769 -34.01 21.60 13.87
CA TRP A 769 -32.88 20.82 14.34
C TRP A 769 -32.45 19.80 13.29
N ARG A 770 -31.18 19.84 12.95
CA ARG A 770 -30.53 18.94 11.98
C ARG A 770 -29.24 18.41 12.57
N THR A 771 -28.93 17.16 12.26
CA THR A 771 -27.61 16.59 12.49
C THR A 771 -26.76 16.84 11.25
N VAL A 772 -25.79 17.73 11.36
CA VAL A 772 -24.91 18.16 10.27
C VAL A 772 -23.60 17.38 10.37
N LEU A 773 -23.19 16.77 9.26
CA LEU A 773 -21.88 16.15 9.10
C LEU A 773 -20.99 17.06 8.27
N LEU A 774 -19.80 17.38 8.77
CA LEU A 774 -18.72 18.00 8.01
C LEU A 774 -17.68 16.94 7.65
N GLY A 775 -17.26 16.90 6.40
CA GLY A 775 -16.16 16.08 5.91
C GLY A 775 -15.26 16.89 4.98
N GLY A 776 -14.23 16.26 4.43
CA GLY A 776 -13.31 16.92 3.52
C GLY A 776 -12.20 16.00 3.04
N ALA A 777 -11.32 16.53 2.19
CA ALA A 777 -10.27 15.75 1.56
C ALA A 777 -8.95 15.68 2.36
N ARG A 778 -8.85 16.42 3.47
CA ARG A 778 -7.63 16.56 4.28
C ARG A 778 -6.44 17.03 3.44
N PHE A 779 -5.58 16.10 3.01
CA PHE A 779 -4.40 16.36 2.17
C PHE A 779 -4.63 16.02 0.69
N GLY A 780 -5.73 15.32 0.37
CA GLY A 780 -6.17 15.05 -1.00
C GLY A 780 -6.77 16.26 -1.74
N GLY A 781 -7.09 17.32 -1.00
CA GLY A 781 -7.69 18.52 -1.57
C GLY A 781 -8.00 19.61 -0.55
N ARG A 782 -8.03 20.86 -1.02
CA ARG A 782 -8.28 22.06 -0.21
C ARG A 782 -9.78 22.36 -0.14
N SER A 783 -10.53 21.49 0.53
CA SER A 783 -11.98 21.58 0.60
C SER A 783 -12.60 20.91 1.83
N ILE A 784 -13.79 21.40 2.18
CA ILE A 784 -14.71 20.78 3.14
C ILE A 784 -16.13 20.78 2.57
N PHE A 785 -16.96 19.86 3.04
CA PHE A 785 -18.36 19.76 2.66
C PHE A 785 -19.26 19.54 3.87
N ALA A 786 -20.54 19.87 3.73
CA ALA A 786 -21.56 19.68 4.75
C ALA A 786 -22.75 18.88 4.21
N LEU A 787 -23.15 17.85 4.96
CA LEU A 787 -24.30 17.00 4.69
C LEU A 787 -25.33 17.07 5.81
N ASP A 788 -26.61 16.97 5.45
CA ASP A 788 -27.69 16.71 6.39
C ASP A 788 -27.89 15.20 6.57
N VAL A 789 -27.45 14.69 7.71
CA VAL A 789 -27.54 13.26 8.07
C VAL A 789 -28.61 13.02 9.14
N THR A 790 -29.58 13.93 9.26
CA THR A 790 -30.60 13.88 10.31
C THR A 790 -31.46 12.61 10.24
N ASP A 791 -31.83 12.18 9.03
CA ASP A 791 -32.75 11.08 8.79
C ASP A 791 -32.18 10.07 7.77
N PRO A 792 -31.62 8.94 8.24
CA PRO A 792 -31.08 7.90 7.37
C PRO A 792 -32.09 7.25 6.41
N THR A 793 -33.40 7.47 6.60
CA THR A 793 -34.42 6.98 5.66
C THR A 793 -34.48 7.77 4.35
N LEU A 794 -33.78 8.91 4.29
CA LEU A 794 -33.66 9.75 3.10
C LEU A 794 -32.41 9.44 2.25
N PHE A 795 -31.57 8.49 2.67
CA PHE A 795 -30.34 8.10 1.97
C PHE A 795 -30.64 7.31 0.69
N ASP A 796 -30.98 8.04 -0.36
CA ASP A 796 -31.44 7.56 -1.67
C ASP A 796 -31.08 8.61 -2.73
N GLU A 797 -30.61 8.19 -3.91
CA GLU A 797 -30.26 9.08 -5.02
C GLU A 797 -31.42 10.02 -5.43
N ASP A 798 -32.69 9.60 -5.28
CA ASP A 798 -33.88 10.44 -5.55
C ASP A 798 -34.01 11.62 -4.56
N ASN A 799 -33.34 11.57 -3.42
CA ASN A 799 -33.35 12.61 -2.39
C ASN A 799 -32.04 13.41 -2.34
N ALA A 800 -31.14 13.27 -3.32
CA ALA A 800 -29.82 13.90 -3.30
C ALA A 800 -29.84 15.41 -2.99
N GLU A 801 -30.81 16.14 -3.54
CA GLU A 801 -30.99 17.59 -3.33
C GLU A 801 -31.27 17.97 -1.86
N GLN A 802 -31.72 17.03 -1.03
CA GLN A 802 -32.00 17.23 0.40
C GLN A 802 -30.79 16.99 1.29
N LEU A 803 -29.85 16.16 0.84
CA LEU A 803 -28.76 15.64 1.66
C LEU A 803 -27.53 16.55 1.63
N VAL A 804 -27.24 17.18 0.49
CA VAL A 804 -26.09 18.08 0.34
C VAL A 804 -26.47 19.50 0.77
N LEU A 805 -25.77 20.03 1.78
CA LEU A 805 -25.96 21.42 2.22
C LEU A 805 -25.10 22.36 1.38
N TRP A 806 -23.79 22.11 1.32
CA TRP A 806 -22.80 22.91 0.57
C TRP A 806 -21.42 22.25 0.56
N GLU A 807 -20.55 22.74 -0.32
CA GLU A 807 -19.08 22.56 -0.28
C GLU A 807 -18.41 23.93 -0.17
N PHE A 808 -17.22 24.00 0.43
CA PHE A 808 -16.37 25.20 0.48
C PHE A 808 -14.93 24.80 0.15
N SER A 809 -14.33 25.44 -0.85
CA SER A 809 -13.03 25.05 -1.38
C SER A 809 -12.09 26.24 -1.65
N ALA A 810 -10.86 25.94 -2.07
CA ALA A 810 -9.91 26.94 -2.55
C ALA A 810 -10.39 27.73 -3.78
N GLU A 811 -11.40 27.24 -4.52
CA GLU A 811 -12.03 27.98 -5.62
C GLU A 811 -12.99 29.07 -5.11
N ASP A 812 -13.60 28.87 -3.94
CA ASP A 812 -14.39 29.90 -3.25
C ASP A 812 -13.48 30.94 -2.61
N ASP A 813 -12.42 30.49 -1.94
CA ASP A 813 -11.41 31.36 -1.33
C ASP A 813 -10.02 30.70 -1.29
N TRP A 814 -9.05 31.30 -1.99
CA TRP A 814 -7.68 30.77 -2.08
C TRP A 814 -6.98 30.61 -0.72
N ARG A 815 -7.44 31.31 0.31
CA ARG A 815 -6.90 31.21 1.68
C ARG A 815 -7.20 29.84 2.32
N MET A 816 -8.09 29.04 1.73
CA MET A 816 -8.33 27.64 2.09
C MET A 816 -7.14 26.78 1.68
N GLY A 817 -6.50 26.18 2.67
CA GLY A 817 -5.41 25.22 2.55
C GLY A 817 -5.86 23.79 2.83
N ASN A 818 -4.86 22.92 2.95
CA ASN A 818 -5.03 21.53 3.36
C ASN A 818 -5.18 21.49 4.89
N ILE A 819 -6.31 20.98 5.40
CA ILE A 819 -6.58 20.89 6.84
C ILE A 819 -6.34 19.47 7.35
N SER A 820 -5.80 19.32 8.55
CA SER A 820 -5.46 18.01 9.14
C SER A 820 -6.54 17.44 10.09
N GLU A 821 -7.41 18.30 10.63
CA GLU A 821 -8.54 17.93 11.49
C GLU A 821 -9.82 18.65 11.02
N PRO A 822 -11.02 18.09 11.29
CA PRO A 822 -12.26 18.66 10.81
C PRO A 822 -12.65 19.97 11.51
N PRO A 823 -13.48 20.81 10.86
CA PRO A 823 -14.03 22.00 11.48
C PRO A 823 -14.89 21.69 12.70
N ILE A 824 -14.87 22.62 13.65
CA ILE A 824 -15.71 22.60 14.86
C ILE A 824 -17.01 23.35 14.60
N ILE A 825 -18.16 22.75 14.92
CA ILE A 825 -19.46 23.44 14.88
C ILE A 825 -19.84 23.98 16.26
N ALA A 826 -20.03 25.30 16.36
CA ALA A 826 -20.56 25.95 17.55
C ALA A 826 -21.35 27.23 17.20
N LYS A 827 -22.01 27.85 18.19
CA LYS A 827 -22.76 29.08 17.98
C LYS A 827 -21.88 30.30 18.24
N ALA A 828 -21.94 31.31 17.37
CA ALA A 828 -21.10 32.51 17.42
C ALA A 828 -21.93 33.79 17.36
N ASP A 829 -21.43 34.90 17.94
CA ASP A 829 -22.02 36.23 17.77
C ASP A 829 -21.54 36.89 16.46
N TRP A 830 -22.45 37.05 15.49
CA TRP A 830 -22.21 37.72 14.22
C TRP A 830 -22.61 39.20 14.22
N GLY A 831 -22.70 39.81 15.41
CA GLY A 831 -22.98 41.23 15.59
C GLY A 831 -24.36 41.61 15.05
N ASN A 832 -24.41 42.27 13.89
CA ASN A 832 -25.69 42.73 13.32
C ASN A 832 -26.58 41.58 12.83
N ASP A 833 -25.99 40.43 12.52
CA ASP A 833 -26.72 39.24 12.09
C ASP A 833 -27.13 38.35 13.27
N GLY A 834 -26.84 38.77 14.51
CA GLY A 834 -27.14 38.03 15.72
C GLY A 834 -26.34 36.73 15.84
N TYR A 835 -26.86 35.77 16.60
CA TYR A 835 -26.16 34.51 16.85
C TYR A 835 -26.42 33.48 15.75
N GLN A 836 -25.35 32.98 15.14
CA GLN A 836 -25.40 32.00 14.04
C GLN A 836 -24.68 30.71 14.43
N TRP A 837 -25.09 29.58 13.85
CA TRP A 837 -24.31 28.35 13.88
C TRP A 837 -23.15 28.47 12.90
N THR A 838 -21.95 28.15 13.35
CA THR A 838 -20.71 28.47 12.64
C THR A 838 -19.74 27.29 12.70
N ALA A 839 -19.13 26.99 11.56
CA ALA A 839 -17.98 26.11 11.45
C ALA A 839 -16.69 26.93 11.63
N PHE A 840 -15.80 26.47 12.51
CA PHE A 840 -14.53 27.09 12.85
C PHE A 840 -13.37 26.17 12.51
N PHE A 841 -12.38 26.67 11.79
CA PHE A 841 -11.18 25.91 11.44
C PHE A 841 -10.01 26.84 11.11
N GLY A 842 -8.78 26.36 11.36
CA GLY A 842 -7.58 27.00 10.85
C GLY A 842 -7.52 26.89 9.34
N ASN A 843 -6.91 27.85 8.67
CA ASN A 843 -6.89 27.89 7.21
C ASN A 843 -6.08 26.75 6.57
N GLY A 844 -5.35 25.97 7.36
CA GLY A 844 -4.57 24.83 6.86
C GLY A 844 -3.32 25.26 6.11
N TYR A 845 -2.61 24.26 5.59
CA TYR A 845 -1.31 24.42 4.94
C TYR A 845 -1.45 24.66 3.44
N ASN A 846 -0.38 25.16 2.79
CA ASN A 846 -0.33 25.33 1.33
C ASN A 846 -1.40 26.26 0.73
N ALA A 847 -2.00 27.13 1.53
CA ALA A 847 -2.78 28.28 1.06
C ALA A 847 -1.83 29.35 0.51
N THR A 848 -1.88 29.56 -0.81
CA THR A 848 -0.98 30.48 -1.52
C THR A 848 -1.77 31.40 -2.44
N ASP A 849 -1.50 32.69 -2.37
CA ASP A 849 -2.16 33.69 -3.22
C ASP A 849 -1.80 33.42 -4.70
N PRO A 850 -2.78 33.22 -5.58
CA PRO A 850 -2.53 32.90 -7.00
C PRO A 850 -1.86 34.03 -7.78
N ASP A 851 -1.97 35.29 -7.33
CA ASP A 851 -1.36 36.46 -7.96
C ASP A 851 0.05 36.74 -7.43
N THR A 852 0.28 36.56 -6.13
CA THR A 852 1.52 36.98 -5.46
C THR A 852 2.45 35.83 -5.05
N GLY A 853 1.93 34.62 -4.87
CA GLY A 853 2.68 33.50 -4.31
C GLY A 853 2.94 33.62 -2.80
N GLU A 854 2.27 34.55 -2.11
CA GLU A 854 2.41 34.76 -0.67
C GLU A 854 1.51 33.79 0.13
N ALA A 855 2.03 33.30 1.25
CA ALA A 855 1.29 32.45 2.18
C ALA A 855 0.46 33.29 3.18
N ILE A 856 -0.48 32.63 3.87
CA ILE A 856 -1.40 33.24 4.83
C ILE A 856 -1.64 32.30 6.03
N THR A 857 -1.74 32.86 7.23
CA THR A 857 -2.09 32.16 8.47
C THR A 857 -3.31 32.86 9.08
N GLY A 858 -4.40 32.11 9.31
CA GLY A 858 -5.63 32.66 9.86
C GLY A 858 -6.71 31.62 10.17
N ILE A 859 -7.88 32.10 10.60
CA ILE A 859 -9.04 31.28 10.95
C ILE A 859 -10.19 31.58 10.00
N PHE A 860 -10.87 30.53 9.55
CA PHE A 860 -12.16 30.64 8.89
C PHE A 860 -13.32 30.50 9.89
N MET A 861 -14.32 31.37 9.72
CA MET A 861 -15.62 31.30 10.39
C MET A 861 -16.72 31.24 9.32
N LEU A 862 -17.33 30.08 9.09
CA LEU A 862 -18.38 29.90 8.08
C LEU A 862 -19.74 29.75 8.74
N LYS A 863 -20.74 30.55 8.36
CA LYS A 863 -22.14 30.29 8.77
C LYS A 863 -22.59 28.98 8.13
N LEU A 864 -23.17 28.08 8.91
CA LEU A 864 -23.70 26.82 8.35
C LEU A 864 -24.82 27.04 7.33
N GLU A 865 -25.56 28.15 7.42
CA GLU A 865 -26.56 28.53 6.42
C GLU A 865 -25.98 29.30 5.22
N GLY A 866 -24.71 29.70 5.26
CA GLY A 866 -24.08 30.59 4.29
C GLY A 866 -24.06 30.00 2.88
N GLY A 867 -23.52 28.79 2.73
CA GLY A 867 -23.43 28.10 1.43
C GLY A 867 -24.74 27.48 0.93
N LEU A 868 -25.87 27.60 1.64
CA LEU A 868 -27.14 26.96 1.24
C LEU A 868 -27.71 27.50 -0.07
N ASP A 869 -27.23 28.63 -0.59
CA ASP A 869 -27.65 29.14 -1.89
C ASP A 869 -26.68 28.79 -3.02
N GLY A 870 -25.60 28.04 -2.72
CA GLY A 870 -24.55 27.66 -3.67
C GLY A 870 -23.50 28.74 -3.89
N THR A 871 -23.47 29.80 -3.07
CA THR A 871 -22.46 30.87 -3.18
C THR A 871 -21.85 31.20 -1.83
N TRP A 872 -20.54 31.52 -1.83
CA TRP A 872 -19.83 31.98 -0.65
C TRP A 872 -19.36 33.42 -0.82
N THR A 873 -19.80 34.31 0.07
CA THR A 873 -19.40 35.72 0.07
C THR A 873 -18.80 36.13 1.42
N GLU A 874 -17.54 36.57 1.43
CA GLU A 874 -16.89 37.12 2.63
C GLU A 874 -17.65 38.33 3.19
N GLY A 875 -17.79 38.39 4.51
CA GLY A 875 -18.57 39.41 5.23
C GLY A 875 -20.07 39.18 5.25
N THR A 876 -20.59 38.17 4.52
CA THR A 876 -22.00 37.77 4.56
C THR A 876 -22.15 36.31 5.00
N ASP A 877 -21.42 35.39 4.38
CA ASP A 877 -21.56 33.95 4.60
C ASP A 877 -20.41 33.40 5.44
N TYR A 878 -19.23 33.99 5.30
CA TYR A 878 -18.04 33.66 6.08
C TYR A 878 -17.20 34.89 6.42
N GLU A 879 -16.31 34.76 7.38
CA GLU A 879 -15.28 35.74 7.73
C GLU A 879 -13.92 35.04 7.88
N PHE A 880 -12.84 35.71 7.48
CA PHE A 880 -11.47 35.23 7.64
C PHE A 880 -10.69 36.14 8.59
N ILE A 881 -10.18 35.58 9.68
CA ILE A 881 -9.36 36.31 10.66
C ILE A 881 -7.89 36.09 10.33
N GLU A 882 -7.27 37.10 9.71
CA GLU A 882 -5.84 37.08 9.39
C GLU A 882 -4.96 37.34 10.62
N PHE A 883 -3.97 36.47 10.83
CA PHE A 883 -2.91 36.65 11.83
C PHE A 883 -1.59 37.08 11.20
N GLU A 884 -1.19 36.42 10.11
CA GLU A 884 0.10 36.66 9.46
C GLU A 884 0.03 36.37 7.95
N SER A 885 0.78 37.13 7.14
CA SER A 885 0.87 36.98 5.68
C SER A 885 2.32 37.06 5.17
N GLY A 886 2.54 36.63 3.92
CA GLY A 886 3.84 36.68 3.26
C GLY A 886 4.74 35.49 3.64
N THR A 887 6.06 35.69 3.58
CA THR A 887 7.06 34.63 3.89
C THR A 887 7.07 34.20 5.37
N ALA A 888 6.40 34.96 6.23
CA ALA A 888 6.29 34.66 7.65
C ALA A 888 5.16 33.67 7.95
N ALA A 889 4.09 33.67 7.15
CA ALA A 889 2.97 32.74 7.29
C ALA A 889 3.34 31.30 6.91
N THR A 890 2.62 30.34 7.50
CA THR A 890 2.77 28.90 7.23
C THR A 890 1.44 28.15 7.12
N GLY A 891 0.32 28.84 7.32
CA GLY A 891 -0.97 28.19 7.55
C GLY A 891 -1.21 27.95 9.04
N LEU A 892 -2.47 28.04 9.46
CA LEU A 892 -2.88 27.73 10.82
C LEU A 892 -3.32 26.27 10.92
N SER A 893 -2.74 25.56 11.89
CA SER A 893 -3.12 24.20 12.29
C SER A 893 -4.54 24.17 12.88
N PRO A 894 -5.09 22.98 13.22
CA PRO A 894 -6.40 22.85 13.85
C PRO A 894 -6.60 23.76 15.06
N VAL A 895 -7.85 24.15 15.28
CA VAL A 895 -8.23 25.14 16.30
C VAL A 895 -9.08 24.52 17.39
N ASN A 896 -9.07 25.15 18.56
CA ASN A 896 -10.01 24.88 19.64
C ASN A 896 -10.84 26.13 19.95
N VAL A 897 -12.13 25.92 20.21
CA VAL A 897 -13.07 26.99 20.56
C VAL A 897 -13.43 26.92 22.04
N TYR A 898 -13.57 28.07 22.68
CA TYR A 898 -13.86 28.16 24.10
C TYR A 898 -15.01 29.14 24.38
N ASP A 899 -15.94 28.71 25.24
CA ASP A 899 -17.02 29.51 25.82
C ASP A 899 -16.65 29.83 27.26
N ALA A 900 -16.29 31.09 27.53
CA ALA A 900 -15.85 31.54 28.84
C ALA A 900 -17.01 31.74 29.82
N THR A 901 -18.23 31.92 29.30
CA THR A 901 -19.40 32.27 30.11
C THR A 901 -20.36 31.11 30.36
N GLY A 902 -20.13 29.96 29.72
CA GLY A 902 -20.96 28.76 29.81
C GLY A 902 -22.37 28.94 29.23
N ASN A 903 -22.52 29.83 28.25
CA ASN A 903 -23.81 30.15 27.62
C ASN A 903 -24.05 29.43 26.27
N GLY A 904 -23.08 28.64 25.81
CA GLY A 904 -23.05 27.92 24.53
C GLY A 904 -22.64 28.77 23.33
N ILE A 905 -22.05 29.96 23.56
CA ILE A 905 -21.54 30.86 22.52
C ILE A 905 -20.02 30.91 22.58
N VAL A 906 -19.36 30.81 21.42
CA VAL A 906 -17.90 30.92 21.32
C VAL A 906 -17.44 32.33 21.66
N ASP A 907 -16.52 32.42 22.61
CA ASP A 907 -15.88 33.68 23.01
C ASP A 907 -14.43 33.78 22.49
N ARG A 908 -13.71 32.65 22.44
CA ARG A 908 -12.30 32.59 22.03
C ARG A 908 -12.00 31.39 21.15
N ILE A 909 -11.00 31.56 20.29
CA ILE A 909 -10.50 30.50 19.40
C ILE A 909 -8.97 30.48 19.49
N TYR A 910 -8.40 29.31 19.70
CA TYR A 910 -6.95 29.08 19.84
C TYR A 910 -6.46 28.21 18.70
N GLY A 911 -5.30 28.53 18.12
CA GLY A 911 -4.68 27.72 17.07
C GLY A 911 -3.17 27.94 16.98
N GLY A 912 -2.43 26.89 16.63
CA GLY A 912 -0.98 26.93 16.42
C GLY A 912 -0.58 27.04 14.95
N ASP A 913 0.69 27.33 14.68
CA ASP A 913 1.27 27.25 13.33
C ASP A 913 2.61 26.50 13.29
N LEU A 914 3.15 26.27 12.09
CA LEU A 914 4.42 25.53 11.91
C LEU A 914 5.66 26.30 12.39
N LYS A 915 5.51 27.57 12.81
CA LYS A 915 6.58 28.38 13.42
C LYS A 915 6.45 28.45 14.95
N GLY A 916 5.58 27.63 15.54
CA GLY A 916 5.37 27.57 16.97
C GLY A 916 4.63 28.77 17.53
N GLN A 917 3.89 29.52 16.72
CA GLN A 917 3.10 30.65 17.20
C GLN A 917 1.73 30.14 17.64
N LEU A 918 1.37 30.39 18.90
CA LEU A 918 0.03 30.14 19.44
C LEU A 918 -0.82 31.41 19.31
N TRP A 919 -1.75 31.40 18.37
CA TRP A 919 -2.62 32.52 18.04
C TRP A 919 -3.97 32.42 18.77
N VAL A 920 -4.58 33.58 19.03
CA VAL A 920 -5.90 33.66 19.68
C VAL A 920 -6.77 34.69 18.97
N ALA A 921 -7.99 34.29 18.61
CA ALA A 921 -9.03 35.19 18.11
C ALA A 921 -10.12 35.44 19.16
N GLU A 922 -10.67 36.65 19.15
CA GLU A 922 -11.82 37.07 19.96
C GLU A 922 -12.78 37.86 19.04
N GLY A 923 -13.98 37.30 18.80
CA GLY A 923 -14.88 37.80 17.75
C GLY A 923 -14.24 37.67 16.36
N PHE A 924 -14.25 38.76 15.58
CA PHE A 924 -13.72 38.82 14.20
C PHE A 924 -12.30 39.41 14.12
N ALA A 925 -11.49 39.29 15.17
CA ALA A 925 -10.15 39.86 15.20
C ALA A 925 -9.20 39.04 16.08
N SER A 926 -7.89 39.24 15.89
CA SER A 926 -6.89 38.78 16.85
C SER A 926 -7.14 39.37 18.24
N ALA A 927 -7.12 38.51 19.26
CA ALA A 927 -7.25 38.92 20.66
C ALA A 927 -6.04 39.75 21.11
N TYR A 928 -4.87 39.49 20.49
CA TYR A 928 -3.58 40.09 20.84
C TYR A 928 -3.00 40.89 19.67
N THR A 929 -2.58 42.13 19.95
CA THR A 929 -2.06 43.05 18.93
C THR A 929 -0.97 43.95 19.48
N SER A 930 0.12 44.14 18.73
CA SER A 930 1.06 45.24 18.93
C SER A 930 0.68 46.40 18.03
N GLY A 931 -0.04 47.38 18.58
CA GLY A 931 -0.69 48.43 17.77
C GLY A 931 -1.85 47.87 16.96
N ASN A 932 -1.70 47.78 15.63
CA ASN A 932 -2.69 47.19 14.72
C ASN A 932 -2.23 45.87 14.11
N THR A 933 -1.06 45.37 14.52
CA THR A 933 -0.48 44.14 13.99
C THR A 933 -0.79 42.99 14.96
N PRO A 934 -1.42 41.90 14.50
CA PRO A 934 -1.60 40.70 15.31
C PRO A 934 -0.26 40.19 15.88
N VAL A 935 -0.28 39.71 17.11
CA VAL A 935 0.85 39.01 17.74
C VAL A 935 0.32 37.75 18.43
N PRO A 936 1.11 36.67 18.52
CA PRO A 936 0.66 35.45 19.19
C PRO A 936 0.62 35.63 20.71
N LEU A 937 -0.17 34.79 21.38
CA LEU A 937 -0.13 34.65 22.84
C LEU A 937 1.22 34.10 23.30
N PHE A 938 1.77 33.14 22.56
CA PHE A 938 3.02 32.46 22.89
C PHE A 938 3.83 32.06 21.65
N ARG A 939 5.16 31.99 21.80
CA ARG A 939 6.08 31.41 20.80
C ARG A 939 6.82 30.20 21.37
N ALA A 940 6.46 29.01 20.88
CA ALA A 940 7.15 27.76 21.15
C ALA A 940 8.49 27.71 20.40
N LYS A 941 9.57 27.72 21.18
CA LYS A 941 10.95 27.63 20.69
C LYS A 941 11.78 26.84 21.68
N THR A 942 12.80 26.15 21.20
CA THR A 942 13.83 25.58 22.07
C THR A 942 14.64 26.70 22.75
N ASP A 943 15.42 26.34 23.77
CA ASP A 943 16.37 27.28 24.40
C ASP A 943 17.43 27.83 23.43
N ALA A 944 17.69 27.12 22.32
CA ALA A 944 18.57 27.58 21.24
C ALA A 944 17.90 28.62 20.33
N GLY A 945 16.58 28.80 20.45
CA GLY A 945 15.77 29.72 19.66
C GLY A 945 15.16 29.11 18.40
N ASP A 946 15.27 27.80 18.23
CA ASP A 946 14.70 27.08 17.09
C ASP A 946 13.17 26.95 17.27
N PRO A 947 12.35 27.33 16.28
CA PRO A 947 10.89 27.17 16.34
C PRO A 947 10.49 25.71 16.49
N GLN A 948 9.42 25.46 17.25
CA GLN A 948 8.81 24.14 17.41
C GLN A 948 7.39 24.18 16.83
N ALA A 949 7.14 23.41 15.77
CA ALA A 949 5.85 23.43 15.07
C ALA A 949 4.70 22.98 15.98
N ILE A 950 3.52 23.58 15.83
CA ILE A 950 2.30 23.13 16.52
C ILE A 950 1.33 22.62 15.44
N THR A 951 1.10 21.32 15.39
CA THR A 951 0.28 20.66 14.35
C THR A 951 -1.05 20.09 14.86
N ALA A 952 -1.18 19.86 16.17
CA ALA A 952 -2.42 19.43 16.81
C ALA A 952 -3.25 20.61 17.33
N ALA A 953 -4.56 20.40 17.53
CA ALA A 953 -5.40 21.39 18.20
C ALA A 953 -4.96 21.58 19.66
N PRO A 954 -4.84 22.82 20.16
CA PRO A 954 -4.65 23.07 21.58
C PRO A 954 -5.89 22.67 22.40
N LEU A 955 -5.74 22.28 23.66
CA LEU A 955 -6.86 22.09 24.60
C LEU A 955 -6.85 23.21 25.64
N THR A 956 -8.02 23.67 26.10
CA THR A 956 -8.10 24.67 27.18
C THR A 956 -8.67 24.10 28.47
N ILE A 957 -8.08 24.46 29.61
CA ILE A 957 -8.59 24.13 30.95
C ILE A 957 -8.65 25.37 31.86
N PRO A 958 -9.65 25.48 32.76
CA PRO A 958 -9.69 26.57 33.73
C PRO A 958 -8.54 26.52 34.73
N ASN A 959 -8.04 27.69 35.14
CA ASN A 959 -7.11 27.79 36.26
C ASN A 959 -7.80 27.38 37.59
N ASN A 960 -7.13 26.54 38.40
CA ASN A 960 -7.64 26.03 39.68
C ASN A 960 -9.02 25.35 39.63
N ASN A 961 -9.45 24.81 38.49
CA ASN A 961 -10.78 24.19 38.31
C ASN A 961 -11.96 25.13 38.67
N ILE A 962 -11.75 26.45 38.60
CA ILE A 962 -12.80 27.46 38.80
C ILE A 962 -13.03 28.18 37.48
N ALA A 963 -14.27 28.16 36.98
CA ALA A 963 -14.64 28.92 35.80
C ALA A 963 -14.36 30.42 36.02
N PRO A 964 -13.81 31.13 35.02
CA PRO A 964 -13.49 32.55 35.15
C PRO A 964 -14.74 33.40 35.43
N ASP A 965 -14.63 34.36 36.35
CA ASP A 965 -15.70 35.33 36.61
C ASP A 965 -15.64 36.48 35.58
N GLY A 966 -16.41 36.38 34.48
CA GLY A 966 -16.55 37.45 33.48
C GLY A 966 -15.93 37.12 32.13
N ASN A 967 -15.37 38.14 31.44
CA ASN A 967 -14.81 38.00 30.09
C ASN A 967 -13.28 37.85 30.07
N GLU A 968 -12.62 37.86 31.24
CA GLU A 968 -11.19 37.57 31.33
C GLU A 968 -11.01 36.04 31.34
N PRO A 969 -10.18 35.46 30.46
CA PRO A 969 -10.11 34.02 30.24
C PRO A 969 -9.53 33.25 31.43
N ASP A 970 -8.43 33.67 32.04
CA ASP A 970 -7.70 32.91 33.08
C ASP A 970 -7.66 31.37 32.87
N LEU A 971 -7.17 30.94 31.71
CA LEU A 971 -7.13 29.54 31.26
C LEU A 971 -5.70 29.06 31.07
N PHE A 972 -5.44 27.76 31.21
CA PHE A 972 -4.29 27.13 30.59
C PHE A 972 -4.65 26.61 29.21
N VAL A 973 -3.78 26.89 28.23
CA VAL A 973 -3.81 26.37 26.87
C VAL A 973 -2.73 25.30 26.78
N LEU A 974 -3.16 24.04 26.69
CA LEU A 974 -2.33 22.84 26.62
C LEU A 974 -2.07 22.46 25.16
N PHE A 975 -0.83 22.22 24.78
CA PHE A 975 -0.49 21.76 23.42
C PHE A 975 0.87 21.09 23.39
N GLY A 976 1.02 20.12 22.48
CA GLY A 976 2.30 19.54 22.13
C GLY A 976 2.92 20.23 20.91
N THR A 977 4.23 20.13 20.78
CA THR A 977 4.94 20.50 19.55
C THR A 977 5.41 19.28 18.79
N GLY A 978 5.54 19.45 17.47
CA GLY A 978 5.89 18.40 16.54
C GLY A 978 5.30 18.59 15.16
N GLN A 979 5.96 18.02 14.16
CA GLN A 979 5.45 17.89 12.80
C GLN A 979 5.56 16.43 12.33
N TYR A 980 4.54 15.92 11.64
CA TYR A 980 4.55 14.58 11.03
C TYR A 980 3.74 14.63 9.73
N LEU A 981 4.27 15.39 8.77
CA LEU A 981 3.62 15.73 7.50
C LEU A 981 4.42 15.26 6.27
N ASN A 982 5.75 15.12 6.37
CA ASN A 982 6.60 14.64 5.26
C ASN A 982 7.74 13.70 5.67
N ASN A 983 8.43 13.16 4.66
CA ASN A 983 9.53 12.21 4.85
C ASN A 983 10.72 12.77 5.64
N THR A 984 10.95 14.09 5.65
CA THR A 984 12.04 14.67 6.46
C THR A 984 11.74 14.59 7.95
N ASP A 985 10.46 14.60 8.33
CA ASP A 985 10.00 14.43 9.71
C ASP A 985 10.42 13.08 10.29
N LEU A 986 10.52 12.02 9.47
CA LEU A 986 10.93 10.67 9.88
C LEU A 986 12.37 10.58 10.41
N THR A 987 13.21 11.56 10.04
CA THR A 987 14.63 11.60 10.41
C THR A 987 15.00 12.82 11.24
N ASP A 988 14.04 13.72 11.49
CA ASP A 988 14.27 14.90 12.33
C ASP A 988 14.44 14.47 13.79
N THR A 989 15.56 14.88 14.37
CA THR A 989 15.96 14.59 15.76
C THR A 989 15.83 15.81 16.66
N SER A 990 15.18 16.88 16.19
CA SER A 990 14.90 18.09 16.96
C SER A 990 14.16 17.79 18.26
N THR A 991 14.34 18.69 19.25
CA THR A 991 13.70 18.56 20.55
C THR A 991 12.35 19.26 20.52
N ASP A 992 11.29 18.50 20.71
CA ASP A 992 9.92 18.99 20.92
C ASP A 992 9.53 18.99 22.40
N SER A 993 8.43 19.66 22.73
CA SER A 993 8.00 19.90 24.11
C SER A 993 6.47 19.85 24.23
N PHE A 994 5.99 19.57 25.44
CA PHE A 994 4.59 19.77 25.84
C PHE A 994 4.47 21.04 26.68
N TYR A 995 3.50 21.88 26.37
CA TYR A 995 3.31 23.21 26.97
C TYR A 995 1.94 23.35 27.62
N ALA A 996 1.88 24.11 28.70
CA ALA A 996 0.68 24.69 29.26
C ALA A 996 0.90 26.20 29.43
N VAL A 997 0.26 27.01 28.59
CA VAL A 997 0.42 28.47 28.58
C VAL A 997 -0.80 29.13 29.20
N ARG A 998 -0.60 30.04 30.15
CA ARG A 998 -1.71 30.74 30.81
C ARG A 998 -2.16 31.96 30.02
N ASP A 999 -3.41 31.97 29.60
CA ASP A 999 -4.10 33.08 28.99
C ASP A 999 -4.90 33.86 30.04
N ILE A 1000 -4.47 35.08 30.37
CA ILE A 1000 -5.17 35.99 31.29
C ILE A 1000 -5.89 37.16 30.59
N GLY A 1001 -5.91 37.20 29.25
CA GLY A 1001 -6.57 38.25 28.46
C GLY A 1001 -5.86 39.61 28.44
N SER A 1002 -4.62 39.70 28.90
CA SER A 1002 -3.84 40.95 28.95
C SER A 1002 -3.21 41.28 27.59
N LYS A 1003 -3.76 42.28 26.89
CA LYS A 1003 -3.44 42.62 25.48
C LYS A 1003 -1.99 43.07 25.17
N ASP A 1004 -1.15 43.24 26.18
CA ASP A 1004 0.25 43.72 26.06
C ASP A 1004 1.31 42.63 26.36
N VAL A 1005 0.93 41.34 26.42
CA VAL A 1005 1.85 40.25 26.80
C VAL A 1005 2.03 39.27 25.64
N GLU A 1006 3.28 39.15 25.18
CA GLU A 1006 3.76 38.05 24.33
C GLU A 1006 4.62 37.17 25.23
N LEU A 1007 4.17 35.93 25.48
CA LEU A 1007 4.89 35.00 26.33
C LEU A 1007 5.93 34.23 25.52
N GLU A 1008 7.09 33.99 26.10
CA GLU A 1008 8.13 33.11 25.57
C GLU A 1008 8.39 31.95 26.54
N ARG A 1009 9.08 30.90 26.08
CA ARG A 1009 9.44 29.75 26.91
C ARG A 1009 10.12 30.13 28.23
N ALA A 1010 10.90 31.22 28.24
CA ALA A 1010 11.56 31.74 29.43
C ALA A 1010 10.61 32.33 30.50
N ASP A 1011 9.35 32.59 30.16
CA ASP A 1011 8.31 33.04 31.09
C ASP A 1011 7.57 31.88 31.76
N LEU A 1012 7.82 30.64 31.32
CA LEU A 1012 7.19 29.42 31.82
C LEU A 1012 8.12 28.65 32.77
N GLU A 1013 7.53 27.85 33.66
CA GLU A 1013 8.30 26.98 34.56
C GLU A 1013 8.64 25.64 33.89
N GLU A 1014 9.92 25.27 33.91
CA GLU A 1014 10.39 23.98 33.40
C GLU A 1014 9.98 22.82 34.34
N ARG A 1015 9.41 21.76 33.76
CA ARG A 1015 9.13 20.48 34.44
C ARG A 1015 10.14 19.43 33.98
N ASN A 1016 11.22 19.29 34.74
CA ASN A 1016 12.32 18.38 34.39
C ASN A 1016 12.05 16.95 34.87
N LEU A 1017 11.76 16.04 33.96
CA LEU A 1017 11.50 14.63 34.26
C LEU A 1017 12.82 13.87 34.40
N VAL A 1018 13.06 13.20 35.54
CA VAL A 1018 14.33 12.53 35.84
C VAL A 1018 14.09 11.12 36.37
N ASN A 1019 14.73 10.14 35.71
CA ASN A 1019 14.87 8.71 36.02
C ASN A 1019 14.13 7.80 35.01
N ASP A 1020 14.84 7.37 33.97
CA ASP A 1020 14.53 6.12 33.27
C ASP A 1020 14.89 4.95 34.21
N THR A 1021 13.90 4.25 34.74
CA THR A 1021 14.13 2.98 35.42
C THR A 1021 13.44 1.88 34.65
N THR A 1022 14.20 0.90 34.16
CA THR A 1022 13.61 -0.29 33.52
C THR A 1022 13.12 -1.26 34.59
N VAL A 1023 11.83 -1.59 34.57
CA VAL A 1023 11.19 -2.61 35.41
C VAL A 1023 10.51 -3.61 34.48
N ASP A 1024 10.85 -4.90 34.62
CA ASP A 1024 10.28 -5.99 33.81
C ASP A 1024 10.34 -5.80 32.28
N GLY A 1025 11.35 -5.06 31.79
CA GLY A 1025 11.54 -4.77 30.36
C GLY A 1025 10.93 -3.45 29.91
N GLU A 1026 10.15 -2.79 30.76
CA GLU A 1026 9.50 -1.51 30.48
C GLU A 1026 10.26 -0.35 31.09
N THR A 1027 10.51 0.69 30.30
CA THR A 1027 11.12 1.92 30.79
C THR A 1027 10.06 2.80 31.45
N LEU A 1028 10.19 3.01 32.76
CA LEU A 1028 9.35 3.90 33.54
C LEU A 1028 10.01 5.26 33.69
N VAL A 1029 9.24 6.33 33.50
CA VAL A 1029 9.70 7.71 33.72
C VAL A 1029 8.86 8.39 34.78
N SER A 1030 9.52 8.88 35.82
CA SER A 1030 8.94 9.69 36.89
C SER A 1030 9.62 11.06 36.94
N ASN A 1031 8.92 12.11 37.34
CA ASN A 1031 9.52 13.40 37.70
C ASN A 1031 10.31 13.31 39.02
N ASN A 1032 11.38 14.10 39.16
CA ASN A 1032 12.12 14.29 40.41
C ASN A 1032 12.23 15.78 40.82
N ALA A 1033 11.40 16.66 40.25
CA ALA A 1033 11.48 18.08 40.51
C ALA A 1033 10.89 18.45 41.89
N ASP A 1034 11.78 18.78 42.83
CA ASP A 1034 11.52 19.55 44.06
C ASP A 1034 11.11 21.01 43.73
N SER A 1035 10.14 21.25 42.82
CA SER A 1035 9.57 22.59 42.69
C SER A 1035 8.54 22.80 43.79
N THR A 1036 8.89 23.62 44.79
CA THR A 1036 7.92 24.13 45.77
C THR A 1036 7.09 25.29 45.22
N ASP A 1037 7.32 25.70 43.96
CA ASP A 1037 6.60 26.78 43.32
C ASP A 1037 5.33 26.25 42.66
N THR A 1038 4.24 26.31 43.42
CA THR A 1038 2.89 25.97 42.94
C THR A 1038 2.19 27.17 42.29
N THR A 1039 2.85 28.33 42.23
CA THR A 1039 2.31 29.53 41.57
C THR A 1039 2.81 29.55 40.13
N ILE A 1040 2.19 28.71 39.31
CA ILE A 1040 2.41 28.64 37.86
C ILE A 1040 1.81 29.89 37.22
N ASP A 1041 2.44 31.05 37.44
CA ASP A 1041 1.83 32.35 37.16
C ASP A 1041 1.55 32.56 35.66
N ASN A 1042 2.41 32.02 34.78
CA ASN A 1042 2.26 32.13 33.31
C ASN A 1042 2.18 30.79 32.58
N GLY A 1043 2.43 29.65 33.24
CA GLY A 1043 2.43 28.33 32.61
C GLY A 1043 3.66 27.48 32.92
N TRP A 1044 3.72 26.31 32.28
CA TRP A 1044 4.80 25.33 32.44
C TRP A 1044 5.07 24.61 31.12
N TYR A 1045 6.23 23.94 31.03
CA TYR A 1045 6.58 23.08 29.90
C TYR A 1045 7.40 21.86 30.30
N VAL A 1046 7.38 20.82 29.46
CA VAL A 1046 8.17 19.59 29.56
C VAL A 1046 8.85 19.36 28.20
N ASP A 1047 10.18 19.22 28.16
CA ASP A 1047 10.86 18.70 26.96
C ASP A 1047 10.69 17.19 26.83
N LEU A 1048 10.50 16.71 25.61
CA LEU A 1048 10.29 15.28 25.35
C LEU A 1048 11.59 14.47 25.50
N PHE A 1049 11.43 13.18 25.80
CA PHE A 1049 12.48 12.35 26.39
C PHE A 1049 13.56 11.88 25.42
N SER A 1050 13.17 11.71 24.16
CA SER A 1050 13.98 11.07 23.12
C SER A 1050 14.21 12.06 21.99
N GLU A 1051 15.38 11.97 21.33
CA GLU A 1051 15.63 12.74 20.11
C GLU A 1051 14.57 12.43 19.05
N GLY A 1052 13.98 13.47 18.45
CA GLY A 1052 12.91 13.34 17.44
C GLY A 1052 11.54 12.93 17.98
N GLU A 1053 11.39 12.71 19.29
CA GLU A 1053 10.10 12.46 19.94
C GLU A 1053 9.24 13.71 19.85
N ARG A 1054 7.97 13.56 19.44
CA ARG A 1054 7.07 14.68 19.13
C ARG A 1054 5.62 14.38 19.47
N ILE A 1055 4.81 15.42 19.67
CA ILE A 1055 3.36 15.30 19.94
C ILE A 1055 2.60 15.97 18.80
N THR A 1056 1.97 15.16 17.96
CA THR A 1056 1.13 15.60 16.84
C THR A 1056 -0.36 15.31 17.05
N LEU A 1057 -0.72 14.87 18.25
CA LEU A 1057 -2.09 14.60 18.68
C LEU A 1057 -2.53 15.57 19.77
N SER A 1058 -3.83 15.87 19.77
CA SER A 1058 -4.42 16.77 20.75
C SER A 1058 -4.41 16.12 22.15
N PRO A 1059 -4.01 16.85 23.21
CA PRO A 1059 -4.06 16.33 24.56
C PRO A 1059 -5.51 16.11 25.01
N GLN A 1060 -5.74 15.13 25.89
CA GLN A 1060 -7.05 14.87 26.51
C GLN A 1060 -6.97 15.08 28.02
N VAL A 1061 -8.04 15.55 28.66
CA VAL A 1061 -8.08 15.73 30.11
C VAL A 1061 -9.14 14.81 30.70
N ARG A 1062 -8.83 14.19 31.84
CA ARG A 1062 -9.80 13.39 32.58
C ARG A 1062 -9.53 13.45 34.07
N GLY A 1063 -10.49 13.97 34.83
CA GLY A 1063 -10.31 14.21 36.27
C GLY A 1063 -9.19 15.24 36.51
N ASP A 1064 -8.16 14.84 37.25
CA ASP A 1064 -7.01 15.71 37.57
C ASP A 1064 -5.79 15.44 36.66
N PHE A 1065 -5.98 14.77 35.53
CA PHE A 1065 -4.90 14.29 34.67
C PHE A 1065 -5.04 14.73 33.23
N ILE A 1066 -3.89 14.98 32.60
CA ILE A 1066 -3.71 15.27 31.18
C ILE A 1066 -3.08 14.04 30.54
N PHE A 1067 -3.76 13.44 29.58
CA PHE A 1067 -3.31 12.30 28.80
C PHE A 1067 -2.75 12.77 27.46
N VAL A 1068 -1.57 12.25 27.12
CA VAL A 1068 -0.84 12.63 25.90
C VAL A 1068 -0.22 11.39 25.27
N ASN A 1069 -0.21 11.32 23.94
CA ASN A 1069 0.57 10.35 23.17
C ASN A 1069 1.66 11.10 22.40
N SER A 1070 2.90 10.63 22.51
CA SER A 1070 4.00 11.09 21.65
C SER A 1070 4.41 9.97 20.70
N SER A 1071 5.02 10.37 19.60
CA SER A 1071 5.58 9.51 18.56
C SER A 1071 7.07 9.76 18.44
N ILE A 1072 7.83 8.70 18.18
CA ILE A 1072 9.26 8.70 17.89
C ILE A 1072 9.39 8.09 16.49
N PRO A 1073 9.36 8.93 15.45
CA PRO A 1073 9.43 8.46 14.07
C PRO A 1073 10.67 7.64 13.74
N SER A 1074 10.55 6.79 12.73
CA SER A 1074 11.69 6.10 12.14
C SER A 1074 11.54 5.92 10.64
N SER A 1075 12.66 6.04 9.93
CA SER A 1075 12.78 5.63 8.53
C SER A 1075 12.99 4.13 8.36
N ASN A 1076 13.10 3.34 9.44
CA ASN A 1076 13.21 1.89 9.35
C ASN A 1076 11.86 1.31 8.94
N PRO A 1077 11.74 0.70 7.73
CA PRO A 1077 10.49 0.17 7.23
C PRO A 1077 9.93 -1.00 8.06
N CYS A 1078 10.74 -1.57 8.94
CA CYS A 1078 10.38 -2.74 9.73
C CYS A 1078 9.70 -2.41 11.06
N ILE A 1079 9.49 -1.12 11.37
CA ILE A 1079 8.85 -0.66 12.60
C ILE A 1079 7.69 0.31 12.34
N ALA A 1080 6.90 0.10 11.29
CA ALA A 1080 5.62 0.78 11.00
C ALA A 1080 5.59 2.27 11.39
N GLY A 1081 6.56 3.05 10.92
CA GLY A 1081 6.67 4.49 11.19
C GLY A 1081 7.40 4.90 12.46
N GLY A 1082 7.63 4.01 13.42
CA GLY A 1082 8.43 4.27 14.64
C GLY A 1082 7.92 3.58 15.90
N THR A 1083 8.06 4.27 17.03
CA THR A 1083 7.51 3.82 18.32
C THR A 1083 6.76 4.98 18.98
N SER A 1084 5.84 4.71 19.88
CA SER A 1084 5.08 5.75 20.59
C SER A 1084 5.19 5.62 22.09
N ARG A 1085 4.91 6.70 22.81
CA ARG A 1085 4.89 6.71 24.27
C ARG A 1085 3.54 7.22 24.78
N ILE A 1086 3.03 6.48 25.76
CA ILE A 1086 1.77 6.77 26.42
C ILE A 1086 2.07 7.53 27.71
N MET A 1087 1.46 8.71 27.90
CA MET A 1087 1.77 9.60 29.01
C MET A 1087 0.52 10.08 29.76
N ALA A 1088 0.72 10.39 31.04
CA ALA A 1088 -0.23 11.09 31.89
C ALA A 1088 0.50 12.09 32.81
N PHE A 1089 0.06 13.34 32.82
CA PHE A 1089 0.56 14.41 33.68
C PHE A 1089 -0.51 14.84 34.67
N ALA A 1090 -0.13 15.34 35.84
CA ALA A 1090 -1.04 16.15 36.64
C ALA A 1090 -1.33 17.50 35.95
N LEU A 1091 -2.39 18.20 36.34
CA LEU A 1091 -2.76 19.51 35.74
C LEU A 1091 -1.64 20.58 35.86
N ASP A 1092 -0.71 20.42 36.80
CA ASP A 1092 0.45 21.28 36.99
C ASP A 1092 1.70 20.86 36.19
N GLY A 1093 1.61 19.78 35.40
CA GLY A 1093 2.71 19.22 34.61
C GLY A 1093 3.69 18.36 35.40
N LEU A 1094 3.43 18.09 36.69
CA LEU A 1094 4.24 17.19 37.49
C LEU A 1094 3.79 15.73 37.33
N THR A 1095 4.56 14.80 37.92
CA THR A 1095 4.09 13.43 38.09
C THR A 1095 2.79 13.46 38.88
N PRO A 1096 1.76 12.71 38.46
CA PRO A 1096 0.62 12.37 39.29
C PRO A 1096 1.02 12.02 40.74
N ASP A 1097 0.30 12.55 41.73
CA ASP A 1097 0.50 12.26 43.17
C ASP A 1097 -0.05 10.89 43.60
N LYS A 1098 -0.54 10.12 42.62
CA LYS A 1098 -1.10 8.77 42.73
C LYS A 1098 -0.84 8.01 41.44
N ALA A 1099 -0.82 6.68 41.51
CA ALA A 1099 -0.72 5.83 40.33
C ALA A 1099 -1.91 6.10 39.40
N VAL A 1100 -1.62 6.51 38.15
CA VAL A 1100 -2.63 6.65 37.08
C VAL A 1100 -2.82 5.32 36.35
N PHE A 1101 -1.74 4.57 36.19
CA PHE A 1101 -1.68 3.35 35.41
C PHE A 1101 -1.79 2.15 36.34
N ASP A 1102 -2.87 1.36 36.25
CA ASP A 1102 -3.21 0.31 37.23
C ASP A 1102 -2.15 -0.81 37.32
N ASN A 1103 -1.42 -1.04 36.23
CA ASN A 1103 -0.36 -2.05 36.17
C ASN A 1103 0.93 -1.63 36.91
N HIS A 1104 0.99 -0.41 37.43
CA HIS A 1104 2.17 0.10 38.14
C HIS A 1104 1.82 0.57 39.56
N ASP A 1105 2.52 0.00 40.54
CA ASP A 1105 2.38 0.35 41.95
C ASP A 1105 2.89 1.77 42.30
N GLY A 1106 3.48 2.51 41.35
CA GLY A 1106 4.20 3.77 41.56
C GLY A 1106 3.66 4.98 40.78
N GLU A 1107 3.99 6.17 41.27
CA GLU A 1107 3.72 7.47 40.65
C GLU A 1107 4.64 7.67 39.42
N VAL A 1108 4.13 7.45 38.21
CA VAL A 1108 4.89 7.59 36.95
C VAL A 1108 4.14 8.45 35.94
N VAL A 1109 4.89 9.20 35.12
CA VAL A 1109 4.36 10.05 34.03
C VAL A 1109 4.18 9.24 32.75
N SER A 1110 5.08 8.29 32.51
CA SER A 1110 4.98 7.35 31.39
C SER A 1110 5.49 5.99 31.81
N TYR A 1111 4.93 4.97 31.20
CA TYR A 1111 5.40 3.59 31.29
C TYR A 1111 5.41 3.04 29.88
N ARG A 1112 6.56 2.52 29.43
CA ARG A 1112 6.73 1.77 28.18
C ARG A 1112 6.63 2.59 26.87
N ARG A 1113 7.33 2.09 25.84
CA ARG A 1113 7.14 2.48 24.43
C ARG A 1113 6.35 1.38 23.73
N VAL A 1114 5.34 1.74 22.95
CA VAL A 1114 4.59 0.82 22.09
C VAL A 1114 5.18 0.85 20.68
N ASP A 1115 5.25 -0.29 20.01
CA ASP A 1115 5.65 -0.36 18.61
C ASP A 1115 4.58 0.33 17.74
N GLY A 1116 5.02 1.07 16.72
CA GLY A 1116 4.16 1.87 15.85
C GLY A 1116 3.86 3.28 16.37
N ILE A 1117 3.24 4.07 15.49
CA ILE A 1117 2.71 5.41 15.73
C ILE A 1117 1.32 5.28 16.35
N ALA A 1118 1.14 5.84 17.55
CA ALA A 1118 -0.12 5.78 18.29
C ALA A 1118 -1.11 6.81 17.74
N SER A 1119 -2.37 6.42 17.60
CA SER A 1119 -3.48 7.31 17.28
C SER A 1119 -4.05 7.99 18.55
N GLN A 1120 -5.06 8.84 18.39
CA GLN A 1120 -5.79 9.41 19.53
C GLN A 1120 -6.41 8.29 20.38
N SER A 1121 -6.23 8.37 21.70
CA SER A 1121 -6.84 7.41 22.62
C SER A 1121 -8.35 7.65 22.79
N ALA A 1122 -9.09 6.57 23.01
CA ALA A 1122 -10.49 6.59 23.46
C ALA A 1122 -10.59 6.11 24.92
N PHE A 1123 -11.58 6.59 25.67
CA PHE A 1123 -11.81 6.18 27.06
C PHE A 1123 -13.18 5.53 27.25
N LEU A 1124 -13.24 4.41 27.96
CA LEU A 1124 -14.50 3.78 28.39
C LEU A 1124 -14.40 3.24 29.79
N GLY A 1125 -15.26 3.74 30.67
CA GLY A 1125 -15.14 3.45 32.10
C GLY A 1125 -13.72 3.77 32.55
N ASP A 1126 -13.09 2.88 33.30
CA ASP A 1126 -11.71 3.09 33.75
C ASP A 1126 -10.66 2.62 32.74
N TYR A 1127 -11.01 2.38 31.48
CA TYR A 1127 -10.08 1.89 30.46
C TYR A 1127 -9.78 2.94 29.40
N ARG A 1128 -8.54 2.91 28.91
CA ARG A 1128 -7.97 3.70 27.82
C ARG A 1128 -7.59 2.75 26.69
N PHE A 1129 -8.05 3.04 25.48
CA PHE A 1129 -7.78 2.27 24.27
C PHE A 1129 -6.94 3.14 23.34
N THR A 1130 -5.76 2.67 22.95
CA THR A 1130 -4.85 3.40 22.07
C THR A 1130 -4.45 2.53 20.88
N PRO A 1131 -5.08 2.75 19.71
CA PRO A 1131 -4.67 2.12 18.46
C PRO A 1131 -3.25 2.54 18.05
N THR A 1132 -2.53 1.65 17.37
CA THR A 1132 -1.19 1.92 16.82
C THR A 1132 -1.08 1.51 15.35
N SER A 1133 -0.10 2.08 14.64
CA SER A 1133 0.15 1.81 13.22
C SER A 1133 0.57 0.37 12.88
N VAL A 1134 0.80 -0.48 13.89
CA VAL A 1134 1.06 -1.92 13.70
C VAL A 1134 -0.21 -2.77 13.72
N GLY A 1135 -1.38 -2.15 13.92
CA GLY A 1135 -2.68 -2.84 13.93
C GLY A 1135 -3.16 -3.28 15.31
N ASP A 1136 -2.35 -3.09 16.35
CA ASP A 1136 -2.70 -3.42 17.73
C ASP A 1136 -3.46 -2.26 18.41
N VAL A 1137 -4.31 -2.62 19.38
CA VAL A 1137 -4.95 -1.65 20.28
C VAL A 1137 -4.42 -1.88 21.68
N ASP A 1138 -3.63 -0.93 22.18
CA ASP A 1138 -3.15 -0.96 23.55
C ASP A 1138 -4.29 -0.63 24.50
N VAL A 1139 -4.65 -1.58 25.37
CA VAL A 1139 -5.74 -1.45 26.34
C VAL A 1139 -5.15 -1.35 27.73
N GLU A 1140 -5.36 -0.21 28.36
CA GLU A 1140 -4.87 0.08 29.69
C GLU A 1140 -6.01 0.46 30.64
N LYS A 1141 -5.93 0.01 31.89
CA LYS A 1141 -6.77 0.54 32.96
C LYS A 1141 -6.13 1.77 33.61
N VAL A 1142 -6.89 2.86 33.63
CA VAL A 1142 -6.51 4.16 34.22
C VAL A 1142 -7.32 4.47 35.47
N LEU A 1143 -6.64 4.86 36.55
CA LEU A 1143 -7.21 5.16 37.86
C LEU A 1143 -7.57 6.65 37.98
N VAL A 1144 -8.69 7.03 37.39
CA VAL A 1144 -9.26 8.37 37.50
C VAL A 1144 -10.26 8.38 38.66
N GLN A 1145 -9.99 9.14 39.74
CA GLN A 1145 -10.97 9.21 40.85
C GLN A 1145 -12.30 9.79 40.35
N PRO A 1146 -13.46 9.22 40.73
CA PRO A 1146 -14.75 9.82 40.42
C PRO A 1146 -14.85 11.16 41.16
N PRO A 1147 -15.18 12.27 40.48
CA PRO A 1147 -15.25 13.57 41.13
C PRO A 1147 -16.34 13.57 42.21
N GLU A 1148 -15.97 13.93 43.45
CA GLU A 1148 -16.95 14.30 44.48
C GLU A 1148 -17.59 15.64 44.08
N ASP A 1149 -18.81 15.61 43.54
CA ASP A 1149 -19.73 16.74 43.42
C ASP A 1149 -19.15 18.07 42.87
N VAL A 1150 -18.77 18.13 41.57
CA VAL A 1150 -18.65 19.42 40.87
C VAL A 1150 -19.24 19.33 39.46
N PHE A 1151 -20.45 19.89 39.32
CA PHE A 1151 -21.04 20.24 38.02
C PHE A 1151 -20.29 21.46 37.46
N GLY A 1152 -19.41 21.23 36.49
CA GLY A 1152 -18.67 22.30 35.81
C GLY A 1152 -17.60 21.77 34.87
N ARG A 1153 -17.98 20.98 33.85
CA ARG A 1153 -17.12 20.65 32.70
C ARG A 1153 -17.60 21.49 31.51
N GLN A 1154 -16.71 22.26 30.87
CA GLN A 1154 -17.10 23.34 29.93
C GLN A 1154 -16.42 23.25 28.55
N GLY A 1155 -15.63 22.22 28.26
CA GLY A 1155 -15.28 21.87 26.88
C GLY A 1155 -16.42 21.04 26.27
N TRP A 1156 -17.02 21.50 25.18
CA TRP A 1156 -18.11 20.79 24.50
C TRP A 1156 -17.69 19.40 23.97
N GLN A 1157 -16.40 19.19 23.67
CA GLN A 1157 -15.86 17.91 23.19
C GLN A 1157 -15.91 16.78 24.23
N GLU A 1158 -15.78 17.06 25.52
CA GLU A 1158 -15.88 16.04 26.60
C GLU A 1158 -17.33 15.69 26.99
N LEU A 1159 -18.33 16.30 26.33
CA LEU A 1159 -19.75 15.98 26.54
C LEU A 1159 -20.31 15.06 25.45
N LEU A 1160 -19.51 14.71 24.44
CA LEU A 1160 -19.90 13.86 23.30
C LEU A 1160 -19.31 12.43 23.37
N GLU A 1161 -18.44 12.15 24.34
CA GLU A 1161 -18.05 10.81 24.80
C GLU A 1161 -18.64 10.57 26.19
#